data_AF-A0A817QLR3-F1
#
_entry.id   AF-A0A817QLR3-F1
#
_cell.length_a   1.000
_cell.length_b   1.000
_cell.length_c   1.000
_cell.angle_alpha   90.00
_cell.angle_beta   90.00
_cell.angle_gamma   90.00
#
_symmetry.space_group_name_H-M   'P 1'
#
loop_
_entity.id
_entity.type
_entity.pdbx_description
1 polymer ?
#
loop_
_entity_poly.entity_id
_entity_poly.type
_entity_poly.pdbx_seq_one_letter_code
_entity_poly.pdbx_strand_id
1 'polypeptide(L)'
;MSGKGNEAVKENIKEYIQEKSQKEIIPTKNREPVEEANENEIISSTSTNCAYKNCPKLRDDVINVHIICHTHLDPGWLNSVDGYFYGIHHAAQHNYNGQAYRHSMPSVLSIFNNVMSALLENSKRRFVFAEMSFIWRWWKRLDEDFKKIIRKLLNDGRLDIAGGNWVSNDEAVSHYAAMIDQCTLGFRFVKDELRICSQPAVAWQLDLFGHGREINSLFAQMGYDAILFGRLDYQEKEQRTIEKTLQMIWKVNENAPQNEQWLFTGILPNLYHPPETLALKSDTIGALLRPTDADTLPESASVYSKRLLDELRSQQSKYNSTNIAVIYGGDFEYEDATQYFQNIDAMIDTINRVQNKTNGQKQFHVHYSTPSCFIHALSQEKRSWPVRKGDFLSYAHRAHAFWTGFYTSRPGIKFYERSVGAFYQSLRQLSIYSNSIGFDVLSKLGETMGLMQHHDTITGTSPLVHIEDALRRMHRAETSGQALALTLYQNILTPTISLNWSTPLIFCPLNESYCTPLATMHTFSAIVYNPSSVSNQVWIRIPVTKQQTIHLDAAIAKKFSIDVTEIGTINLSPSFLRIPLGFPRNQVQELIIRVHVPPLSLQAIPFISSKQQQSVEPLVSTNSSCSIENQHYILTVNEQGSIVSLKLKSLDKEINFQQNFSYYTSSGSDGKSHQQSGLYVFRPVGTNPPKQVNINEFYCLKRKGYEEITQVYSSFGSQVIRLLDSSSYIEFDWVVGRLDANVEFVTSYESRDLNNAGTFYTDSSGRSLMKRIRDQRDGYRFSQSETSAGNYYPLVTGIIIKDEKQDLQLSVITDRAQGGGSIKDGQVEIMLHRRTMTDDGLGVSETLNEVDRDGQGIVIRGRHLLSVTKIDEGIKFFREHALKSVWKPIIAFQNEYNNPPLNYKTWSLLKTDLPPQVNILTIEPLNQNKDRLSILFRIEHIYEPNEHPTLSKPISIRADKIFNNHKMLEIKEVTLGANMYKNEAFKRLKWTLDETNEGKNQHPEVSIFDGKTIQLSPMQIRSFIVKLENRA
;
A
#
# COMPACT_ATOMS: atom_id res chain seq x y z
N MET A 1 -26.15 24.45 5.12
CA MET A 1 -27.53 24.08 5.48
C MET A 1 -27.57 22.68 6.12
N SER A 2 -26.81 22.44 7.19
CA SER A 2 -26.48 21.11 7.72
C SER A 2 -27.23 20.69 9.00
N GLY A 3 -28.35 21.36 9.33
CA GLY A 3 -29.12 21.09 10.55
C GLY A 3 -30.36 20.20 10.36
N LYS A 4 -31.02 20.26 9.20
CA LYS A 4 -32.36 19.67 9.01
C LYS A 4 -32.40 18.16 8.83
N GLY A 5 -31.35 17.54 8.27
CA GLY A 5 -31.28 16.09 8.10
C GLY A 5 -31.15 15.31 9.42
N ASN A 6 -30.48 15.90 10.42
CA ASN A 6 -30.37 15.29 11.75
C ASN A 6 -31.68 15.37 12.55
N GLU A 7 -32.56 16.35 12.27
CA GLU A 7 -33.85 16.47 12.98
C GLU A 7 -34.87 15.44 12.53
N ALA A 8 -35.01 15.19 11.22
CA ALA A 8 -35.93 14.16 10.71
C ALA A 8 -35.54 12.74 11.16
N VAL A 9 -34.24 12.44 11.19
CA VAL A 9 -33.73 11.17 11.74
C VAL A 9 -33.98 11.09 13.25
N LYS A 10 -33.82 12.20 13.99
CA LYS A 10 -34.16 12.27 15.42
C LYS A 10 -35.65 12.10 15.70
N GLU A 11 -36.54 12.61 14.83
CA GLU A 11 -37.99 12.39 14.93
C GLU A 11 -38.35 10.92 14.68
N ASN A 12 -37.84 10.30 13.62
CA ASN A 12 -38.05 8.88 13.34
C ASN A 12 -37.49 7.97 14.46
N ILE A 13 -36.38 8.36 15.11
CA ILE A 13 -35.82 7.66 16.27
C ILE A 13 -36.69 7.84 17.52
N LYS A 14 -37.23 9.04 17.76
CA LYS A 14 -38.16 9.29 18.85
C LYS A 14 -39.45 8.48 18.68
N GLU A 15 -39.99 8.41 17.46
CA GLU A 15 -41.15 7.56 17.13
C GLU A 15 -40.82 6.07 17.29
N TYR A 16 -39.66 5.59 16.84
CA TYR A 16 -39.24 4.20 17.02
C TYR A 16 -39.06 3.81 18.49
N ILE A 17 -38.48 4.71 19.32
CA ILE A 17 -38.35 4.51 20.76
C ILE A 17 -39.74 4.55 21.43
N GLN A 18 -40.63 5.44 21.01
CA GLN A 18 -42.00 5.53 21.53
C GLN A 18 -42.86 4.30 21.17
N GLU A 19 -42.86 3.83 19.93
CA GLU A 19 -43.62 2.65 19.48
C GLU A 19 -43.17 1.36 20.19
N LYS A 20 -41.87 1.22 20.48
CA LYS A 20 -41.34 0.08 21.23
C LYS A 20 -41.67 0.16 22.71
N SER A 21 -41.65 1.36 23.31
CA SER A 21 -42.03 1.55 24.71
C SER A 21 -43.53 1.32 24.97
N GLN A 22 -44.39 1.44 23.94
CA GLN A 22 -45.82 1.18 24.04
C GLN A 22 -46.22 -0.30 23.85
N LYS A 23 -45.34 -1.16 23.32
CA LYS A 23 -45.65 -2.59 23.05
C LYS A 23 -45.20 -3.56 24.14
N GLU A 24 -44.61 -3.09 25.24
CA GLU A 24 -44.33 -3.88 26.44
C GLU A 24 -44.94 -3.21 27.69
N ILE A 25 -46.27 -3.15 27.75
CA ILE A 25 -46.97 -2.89 29.00
C ILE A 25 -47.30 -4.23 29.64
N ILE A 26 -46.36 -4.75 30.43
CA ILE A 26 -46.65 -5.77 31.45
C ILE A 26 -47.17 -5.00 32.69
N PRO A 27 -48.31 -5.41 33.29
CA PRO A 27 -48.93 -4.64 34.36
C PRO A 27 -48.05 -4.58 35.61
N THR A 28 -47.77 -3.37 36.06
CA THR A 28 -47.00 -3.04 37.26
C THR A 28 -47.77 -3.42 38.53
N LYS A 29 -47.37 -4.52 39.19
CA LYS A 29 -47.60 -4.71 40.63
C LYS A 29 -46.42 -5.45 41.25
N ASN A 30 -45.92 -4.87 42.34
CA ASN A 30 -44.79 -5.26 43.19
C ASN A 30 -43.39 -5.12 42.57
N ARG A 31 -42.79 -3.96 42.84
CA ARG A 31 -41.33 -3.75 42.75
C ARG A 31 -40.66 -4.53 43.88
N GLU A 32 -40.11 -5.69 43.55
CA GLU A 32 -38.86 -6.14 44.15
C GLU A 32 -37.72 -5.59 43.29
N PRO A 33 -36.55 -5.25 43.88
CA PRO A 33 -35.44 -4.69 43.13
C PRO A 33 -34.94 -5.74 42.13
N VAL A 34 -35.16 -5.48 40.84
CA VAL A 34 -34.48 -6.20 39.77
C VAL A 34 -33.02 -5.83 39.87
N GLU A 35 -32.19 -6.83 40.17
CA GLU A 35 -30.74 -6.75 40.15
C GLU A 35 -30.28 -6.03 38.88
N GLU A 36 -29.46 -5.00 39.06
CA GLU A 36 -28.61 -4.47 38.00
C GLU A 36 -27.86 -5.65 37.38
N ALA A 37 -28.26 -6.06 36.17
CA ALA A 37 -27.44 -6.95 35.38
C ALA A 37 -26.10 -6.24 35.16
N ASN A 38 -25.08 -6.71 35.87
CA ASN A 38 -23.72 -6.24 35.84
C ASN A 38 -23.29 -5.92 34.40
N GLU A 39 -23.00 -4.66 34.09
CA GLU A 39 -22.32 -4.26 32.85
C GLU A 39 -20.96 -4.98 32.69
N ASN A 40 -20.45 -5.59 33.77
CA ASN A 40 -19.26 -6.44 33.78
C ASN A 40 -19.49 -7.87 33.25
N GLU A 41 -20.71 -8.37 33.10
CA GLU A 41 -20.96 -9.72 32.56
C GLU A 41 -20.96 -9.77 31.02
N ILE A 42 -21.23 -8.66 30.33
CA ILE A 42 -21.16 -8.60 28.86
C ILE A 42 -19.70 -8.49 28.36
N ILE A 43 -18.77 -8.10 29.24
CA ILE A 43 -17.33 -8.04 28.95
C ILE A 43 -16.68 -9.46 29.01
N SER A 44 -17.37 -10.47 29.56
CA SER A 44 -16.80 -11.82 29.74
C SER A 44 -17.21 -12.85 28.67
N SER A 45 -18.10 -12.53 27.73
CA SER A 45 -18.48 -13.50 26.69
C SER A 45 -17.48 -13.51 25.52
N THR A 46 -16.54 -14.44 25.62
CA THR A 46 -15.51 -14.86 24.63
C THR A 46 -16.09 -15.52 23.37
N SER A 47 -17.25 -15.05 22.89
CA SER A 47 -17.95 -15.63 21.74
C SER A 47 -17.35 -15.12 20.43
N THR A 48 -16.38 -15.86 19.94
CA THR A 48 -15.61 -15.69 18.69
C THR A 48 -16.43 -15.91 17.40
N ASN A 49 -17.76 -16.00 17.47
CA ASN A 49 -18.65 -16.33 16.34
C ASN A 49 -19.73 -15.28 16.03
N CYS A 50 -19.59 -14.03 16.51
CA CYS A 50 -20.61 -13.00 16.29
C CYS A 50 -20.96 -12.79 14.81
N ALA A 51 -19.95 -12.73 13.93
CA ALA A 51 -20.11 -12.42 12.51
C ALA A 51 -21.08 -13.36 11.78
N TYR A 52 -21.25 -14.58 12.30
CA TYR A 52 -22.06 -15.63 11.68
C TYR A 52 -23.35 -15.95 12.43
N LYS A 53 -23.48 -15.49 13.70
CA LYS A 53 -24.57 -15.89 14.60
C LYS A 53 -25.96 -15.52 14.08
N ASN A 54 -26.07 -14.37 13.42
CA ASN A 54 -27.35 -13.80 12.97
C ASN A 54 -27.52 -13.86 11.45
N CYS A 55 -26.92 -14.85 10.80
CA CYS A 55 -27.08 -15.03 9.35
C CYS A 55 -28.49 -15.52 8.96
N PRO A 56 -28.99 -15.13 7.76
CA PRO A 56 -30.27 -15.63 7.25
C PRO A 56 -30.29 -17.16 7.19
N LYS A 57 -31.46 -17.76 7.45
CA LYS A 57 -31.66 -19.20 7.34
C LYS A 57 -31.66 -19.62 5.87
N LEU A 58 -30.86 -20.62 5.53
CA LEU A 58 -30.79 -21.20 4.19
C LEU A 58 -31.88 -22.27 3.99
N ARG A 59 -32.12 -22.64 2.73
CA ARG A 59 -32.96 -23.77 2.33
C ARG A 59 -32.16 -24.77 1.50
N ASP A 60 -32.22 -26.05 1.85
CA ASP A 60 -31.34 -27.09 1.29
C ASP A 60 -31.76 -27.60 -0.11
N ASP A 61 -33.04 -27.47 -0.46
CA ASP A 61 -33.66 -28.01 -1.67
C ASP A 61 -33.67 -27.03 -2.86
N VAL A 62 -33.11 -25.84 -2.67
CA VAL A 62 -33.15 -24.71 -3.62
C VAL A 62 -31.75 -24.12 -3.84
N ILE A 63 -31.66 -23.15 -4.75
CA ILE A 63 -30.50 -22.26 -4.88
C ILE A 63 -30.73 -21.03 -4.00
N ASN A 64 -29.88 -20.82 -3.02
CA ASN A 64 -29.90 -19.66 -2.14
C ASN A 64 -29.20 -18.48 -2.84
N VAL A 65 -29.93 -17.39 -3.05
CA VAL A 65 -29.45 -16.16 -3.69
C VAL A 65 -29.29 -15.08 -2.63
N HIS A 66 -28.04 -14.74 -2.36
CA HIS A 66 -27.64 -13.74 -1.37
C HIS A 66 -27.60 -12.36 -2.03
N ILE A 67 -28.58 -11.51 -1.75
CA ILE A 67 -28.53 -10.09 -2.15
C ILE A 67 -27.63 -9.34 -1.16
N ILE A 68 -26.48 -8.87 -1.63
CA ILE A 68 -25.50 -8.15 -0.81
C ILE A 68 -25.53 -6.68 -1.22
N CYS A 69 -26.21 -5.87 -0.41
CA CYS A 69 -26.32 -4.43 -0.63
C CYS A 69 -25.06 -3.72 -0.16
N HIS A 70 -24.46 -2.91 -1.03
CA HIS A 70 -23.23 -2.18 -0.74
C HIS A 70 -23.17 -0.85 -1.50
N THR A 71 -22.21 -0.01 -1.13
CA THR A 71 -21.85 1.21 -1.86
C THR A 71 -20.33 1.30 -1.86
N HIS A 72 -19.74 1.53 -3.04
CA HIS A 72 -18.31 1.72 -3.16
C HIS A 72 -17.98 3.20 -2.99
N LEU A 73 -17.14 3.53 -2.01
CA LEU A 73 -16.90 4.91 -1.59
C LEU A 73 -15.42 5.24 -1.67
N ASP A 74 -14.99 5.86 -2.76
CA ASP A 74 -13.59 6.26 -2.94
C ASP A 74 -13.19 7.41 -2.02
N PRO A 75 -12.23 7.21 -1.09
CA PRO A 75 -11.69 8.26 -0.23
C PRO A 75 -10.73 9.19 -0.98
N GLY A 76 -11.08 9.58 -2.21
CA GLY A 76 -10.26 10.34 -3.15
C GLY A 76 -10.22 9.68 -4.53
N TRP A 77 -10.90 10.25 -5.53
CA TRP A 77 -10.83 9.86 -6.93
C TRP A 77 -11.20 11.07 -7.81
N LEU A 78 -12.42 11.14 -8.36
CA LEU A 78 -12.93 12.32 -9.09
C LEU A 78 -13.31 13.50 -8.18
N ASN A 79 -13.26 13.29 -6.86
CA ASN A 79 -13.35 14.33 -5.86
C ASN A 79 -12.37 14.03 -4.70
N SER A 80 -12.09 15.02 -3.86
CA SER A 80 -11.32 14.80 -2.63
C SER A 80 -12.13 14.01 -1.61
N VAL A 81 -11.46 13.36 -0.65
CA VAL A 81 -12.12 12.65 0.45
C VAL A 81 -13.17 13.51 1.17
N ASP A 82 -12.88 14.79 1.44
CA ASP A 82 -13.85 15.66 2.12
C ASP A 82 -14.92 16.19 1.14
N GLY A 83 -14.57 16.34 -0.14
CA GLY A 83 -15.52 16.68 -1.20
C GLY A 83 -16.62 15.65 -1.35
N TYR A 84 -16.25 14.35 -1.43
CA TYR A 84 -17.21 13.25 -1.40
C TYR A 84 -17.95 13.14 -0.07
N PHE A 85 -17.26 13.34 1.06
CA PHE A 85 -17.90 13.21 2.36
C PHE A 85 -19.11 14.15 2.52
N TYR A 86 -18.98 15.39 2.05
CA TYR A 86 -20.00 16.43 2.18
C TYR A 86 -20.85 16.66 0.91
N GLY A 87 -20.58 15.96 -0.20
CA GLY A 87 -21.21 16.24 -1.50
C GLY A 87 -20.90 17.66 -2.02
N ILE A 88 -19.67 18.14 -1.78
CA ILE A 88 -19.27 19.49 -2.18
C ILE A 88 -18.78 19.48 -3.63
N HIS A 89 -19.37 20.38 -4.42
CA HIS A 89 -18.95 20.69 -5.77
C HIS A 89 -17.76 21.66 -5.77
N HIS A 90 -16.63 21.26 -6.33
CA HIS A 90 -15.57 22.20 -6.65
C HIS A 90 -15.83 22.81 -8.04
N ALA A 91 -16.16 24.10 -8.07
CA ALA A 91 -16.46 24.85 -9.30
C ALA A 91 -15.31 24.84 -10.34
N ALA A 92 -14.07 24.55 -9.91
CA ALA A 92 -12.89 24.51 -10.78
C ALA A 92 -12.86 23.33 -11.79
N GLN A 93 -13.76 22.34 -11.65
CA GLN A 93 -13.71 21.08 -12.41
C GLN A 93 -14.37 21.10 -13.81
N HIS A 94 -14.89 22.23 -14.30
CA HIS A 94 -15.85 22.20 -15.43
C HIS A 94 -15.38 22.85 -16.75
N ASN A 95 -14.10 23.21 -16.87
CA ASN A 95 -13.56 23.93 -18.04
C ASN A 95 -12.44 23.20 -18.80
N TYR A 96 -12.39 21.87 -18.78
CA TYR A 96 -11.69 21.14 -19.85
C TYR A 96 -12.74 20.74 -20.90
N ASN A 97 -12.63 21.34 -22.09
CA ASN A 97 -13.52 21.19 -23.27
C ASN A 97 -14.90 21.88 -23.26
N GLY A 98 -15.18 22.81 -22.35
CA GLY A 98 -16.38 23.67 -22.43
C GLY A 98 -17.72 22.94 -22.20
N GLN A 99 -17.70 21.68 -21.73
CA GLN A 99 -18.89 20.97 -21.28
C GLN A 99 -18.88 20.89 -19.75
N ALA A 100 -19.83 21.58 -19.12
CA ALA A 100 -20.07 21.44 -17.70
C ALA A 100 -20.64 20.03 -17.42
N TYR A 101 -19.88 19.17 -16.75
CA TYR A 101 -20.38 17.94 -16.14
C TYR A 101 -21.39 18.27 -15.02
N ARG A 102 -22.65 18.53 -15.40
CA ARG A 102 -23.77 18.87 -14.48
C ARG A 102 -24.30 17.65 -13.69
N HIS A 103 -23.44 16.80 -13.15
CA HIS A 103 -23.90 15.75 -12.23
C HIS A 103 -23.72 16.22 -10.79
N SER A 104 -24.78 16.12 -9.97
CA SER A 104 -24.70 16.29 -8.52
C SER A 104 -23.61 15.38 -7.95
N MET A 105 -22.71 15.92 -7.12
CA MET A 105 -21.66 15.14 -6.49
C MET A 105 -22.28 14.36 -5.34
N PRO A 106 -22.06 13.04 -5.24
CA PRO A 106 -22.68 12.25 -4.21
C PRO A 106 -22.19 12.67 -2.82
N SER A 107 -23.09 12.60 -1.83
CA SER A 107 -22.79 12.87 -0.43
C SER A 107 -22.72 11.57 0.36
N VAL A 108 -21.51 11.15 0.77
CA VAL A 108 -21.32 9.97 1.64
C VAL A 108 -22.08 10.13 2.95
N LEU A 109 -22.11 11.35 3.51
CA LEU A 109 -22.90 11.65 4.70
C LEU A 109 -24.40 11.37 4.50
N SER A 110 -24.95 11.72 3.33
CA SER A 110 -26.35 11.45 2.99
C SER A 110 -26.59 9.94 2.84
N ILE A 111 -25.70 9.24 2.13
CA ILE A 111 -25.77 7.78 1.93
C ILE A 111 -25.82 7.07 3.29
N PHE A 112 -24.90 7.37 4.21
CA PHE A 112 -24.89 6.75 5.53
C PHE A 112 -26.19 6.99 6.30
N ASN A 113 -26.68 8.23 6.35
CA ASN A 113 -27.90 8.55 7.08
C ASN A 113 -29.15 7.87 6.48
N ASN A 114 -29.24 7.82 5.15
CA ASN A 114 -30.38 7.26 4.45
C ASN A 114 -30.39 5.72 4.53
N VAL A 115 -29.22 5.08 4.38
CA VAL A 115 -29.08 3.62 4.61
C VAL A 115 -29.50 3.26 6.03
N MET A 116 -29.03 4.00 7.03
CA MET A 116 -29.40 3.75 8.43
C MET A 116 -30.91 3.86 8.65
N SER A 117 -31.55 4.87 8.07
CA SER A 117 -33.00 5.06 8.14
C SER A 117 -33.74 3.89 7.48
N ALA A 118 -33.34 3.50 6.27
CA ALA A 118 -33.94 2.38 5.56
C ALA A 118 -33.75 1.03 6.28
N LEU A 119 -32.62 0.82 6.97
CA LEU A 119 -32.43 -0.35 7.83
C LEU A 119 -33.40 -0.33 9.03
N LEU A 120 -33.70 0.82 9.62
CA LEU A 120 -34.64 0.88 10.75
C LEU A 120 -36.08 0.55 10.35
N GLU A 121 -36.49 0.88 9.11
CA GLU A 121 -37.84 0.63 8.60
C GLU A 121 -38.19 -0.86 8.43
N ASN A 122 -37.22 -1.72 8.10
CA ASN A 122 -37.50 -3.14 7.84
C ASN A 122 -36.38 -4.04 8.36
N SER A 123 -36.71 -4.85 9.37
CA SER A 123 -35.78 -5.76 10.06
C SER A 123 -35.07 -6.81 9.18
N LYS A 124 -35.58 -7.08 7.96
CA LYS A 124 -34.94 -8.01 7.01
C LYS A 124 -33.80 -7.38 6.21
N ARG A 125 -33.82 -6.05 6.03
CA ARG A 125 -32.82 -5.33 5.23
C ARG A 125 -31.45 -5.44 5.88
N ARG A 126 -30.43 -5.59 5.03
CA ARG A 126 -29.02 -5.65 5.42
C ARG A 126 -28.17 -4.78 4.51
N PHE A 127 -27.03 -4.31 5.01
CA PHE A 127 -26.11 -3.45 4.25
C PHE A 127 -24.65 -3.66 4.67
N VAL A 128 -23.72 -3.29 3.78
CA VAL A 128 -22.27 -3.40 4.00
C VAL A 128 -21.61 -2.03 3.87
N PHE A 129 -20.76 -1.68 4.83
CA PHE A 129 -19.78 -0.59 4.68
C PHE A 129 -18.35 -1.13 4.73
N ALA A 130 -17.42 -0.47 4.03
CA ALA A 130 -16.04 -0.95 3.92
C ALA A 130 -14.97 0.07 4.35
N GLU A 131 -15.04 1.32 3.89
CA GLU A 131 -13.97 2.30 4.05
C GLU A 131 -14.02 2.99 5.42
N MET A 132 -13.18 2.56 6.36
CA MET A 132 -13.19 3.09 7.73
C MET A 132 -12.87 4.58 7.81
N SER A 133 -12.13 5.13 6.84
CA SER A 133 -11.85 6.56 6.77
C SER A 133 -13.13 7.42 6.66
N PHE A 134 -14.16 6.95 5.96
CA PHE A 134 -15.46 7.63 5.92
C PHE A 134 -16.31 7.33 7.14
N ILE A 135 -16.38 6.06 7.59
CA ILE A 135 -17.14 5.70 8.79
C ILE A 135 -16.63 6.48 10.00
N TRP A 136 -15.33 6.62 10.17
CA TRP A 136 -14.72 7.41 11.24
C TRP A 136 -15.13 8.88 11.18
N ARG A 137 -15.14 9.49 9.98
CA ARG A 137 -15.56 10.90 9.78
C ARG A 137 -17.03 11.08 10.16
N TRP A 138 -17.87 10.12 9.78
CA TRP A 138 -19.28 10.10 10.14
C TRP A 138 -19.48 9.87 11.63
N TRP A 139 -18.82 8.88 12.22
CA TRP A 139 -18.93 8.48 13.62
C TRP A 139 -18.65 9.63 14.59
N LYS A 140 -17.64 10.45 14.28
CA LYS A 140 -17.28 11.63 15.07
C LYS A 140 -18.38 12.70 15.15
N ARG A 141 -19.40 12.62 14.29
CA ARG A 141 -20.51 13.59 14.22
C ARG A 141 -21.79 13.08 14.90
N LEU A 142 -21.81 11.82 15.33
CA LEU A 142 -22.98 11.17 15.91
C LEU A 142 -23.05 11.38 17.42
N ASP A 143 -24.27 11.49 17.94
CA ASP A 143 -24.52 11.39 19.38
C ASP A 143 -24.48 9.93 19.86
N GLU A 144 -24.36 9.74 21.18
CA GLU A 144 -24.19 8.40 21.75
C GLU A 144 -25.42 7.50 21.56
N ASP A 145 -26.62 8.06 21.44
CA ASP A 145 -27.84 7.26 21.21
C ASP A 145 -27.86 6.70 19.79
N PHE A 146 -27.49 7.50 18.78
CA PHE A 146 -27.35 6.98 17.43
C PHE A 146 -26.22 5.96 17.31
N LYS A 147 -25.09 6.16 18.01
CA LYS A 147 -24.01 5.17 18.09
C LYS A 147 -24.47 3.84 18.69
N LYS A 148 -25.34 3.85 19.71
CA LYS A 148 -25.95 2.62 20.26
C LYS A 148 -26.81 1.90 19.22
N ILE A 149 -27.57 2.63 18.41
CA ILE A 149 -28.38 2.05 17.32
C ILE A 149 -27.48 1.35 16.29
N ILE A 150 -26.40 2.01 15.85
CA ILE A 150 -25.44 1.39 14.91
C ILE A 150 -24.83 0.13 15.50
N ARG A 151 -24.33 0.18 16.75
CA ARG A 151 -23.78 -0.99 17.44
C ARG A 151 -24.81 -2.13 17.53
N LYS A 152 -26.09 -1.80 17.73
CA LYS A 152 -27.17 -2.80 17.68
C LYS A 152 -27.32 -3.42 16.29
N LEU A 153 -27.35 -2.64 15.21
CA LEU A 153 -27.45 -3.18 13.85
C LEU A 153 -26.26 -4.08 13.48
N LEU A 154 -25.06 -3.72 13.93
CA LEU A 154 -23.85 -4.53 13.79
C LEU A 154 -23.98 -5.85 14.55
N ASN A 155 -24.40 -5.81 15.83
CA ASN A 155 -24.63 -7.00 16.64
C ASN A 155 -25.74 -7.90 16.07
N ASP A 156 -26.78 -7.31 15.49
CA ASP A 156 -27.88 -8.03 14.84
C ASP A 156 -27.47 -8.60 13.46
N GLY A 157 -26.25 -8.33 12.98
CA GLY A 157 -25.74 -8.75 11.66
C GLY A 157 -26.43 -8.07 10.48
N ARG A 158 -27.14 -6.97 10.73
CA ARG A 158 -27.90 -6.21 9.73
C ARG A 158 -27.04 -5.16 9.04
N LEU A 159 -26.07 -4.64 9.75
CA LEU A 159 -24.95 -3.89 9.19
C LEU A 159 -23.71 -4.77 9.30
N ASP A 160 -22.94 -4.89 8.21
CA ASP A 160 -21.68 -5.63 8.18
C ASP A 160 -20.54 -4.69 7.83
N ILE A 161 -19.38 -4.91 8.46
CA ILE A 161 -18.14 -4.22 8.11
C ILE A 161 -17.27 -5.21 7.33
N ALA A 162 -17.26 -5.07 6.00
CA ALA A 162 -16.41 -5.87 5.13
C ALA A 162 -15.14 -5.09 4.80
N GLY A 163 -14.00 -5.77 4.62
CA GLY A 163 -12.71 -5.07 4.61
C GLY A 163 -12.41 -4.55 6.00
N GLY A 164 -12.76 -3.31 6.34
CA GLY A 164 -12.46 -2.73 7.67
C GLY A 164 -11.06 -2.14 7.80
N ASN A 165 -10.35 -2.04 6.67
CA ASN A 165 -9.15 -1.24 6.54
C ASN A 165 -9.52 0.26 6.45
N TRP A 166 -8.55 1.16 6.65
CA TRP A 166 -8.77 2.60 6.53
C TRP A 166 -9.29 3.00 5.13
N VAL A 167 -8.72 2.38 4.10
CA VAL A 167 -9.14 2.48 2.70
C VAL A 167 -9.04 1.10 2.03
N SER A 168 -9.72 0.92 0.91
CA SER A 168 -9.42 -0.19 -0.02
C SER A 168 -8.10 0.14 -0.73
N ASN A 169 -6.99 -0.36 -0.18
CA ASN A 169 -5.65 -0.01 -0.66
C ASN A 169 -5.34 -0.66 -2.01
N ASP A 170 -4.53 -0.03 -2.85
CA ASP A 170 -3.99 -0.73 -4.03
C ASP A 170 -3.09 -1.91 -3.62
N GLU A 171 -3.09 -2.97 -4.42
CA GLU A 171 -2.32 -4.19 -4.19
C GLU A 171 -1.04 -4.27 -5.06
N ALA A 172 -0.87 -3.39 -6.05
CA ALA A 172 0.29 -3.41 -6.95
C ALA A 172 1.46 -2.53 -6.47
N VAL A 173 1.22 -1.25 -6.19
CA VAL A 173 2.25 -0.23 -5.90
C VAL A 173 2.37 0.15 -4.42
N SER A 174 1.52 -0.37 -3.56
CA SER A 174 1.59 -0.18 -2.11
C SER A 174 2.61 -1.13 -1.46
N HIS A 175 3.28 -0.69 -0.39
CA HIS A 175 4.24 -1.52 0.34
C HIS A 175 3.57 -2.16 1.56
N TYR A 176 3.93 -3.41 1.83
CA TYR A 176 3.28 -4.23 2.85
C TYR A 176 3.24 -3.58 4.24
N ALA A 177 4.28 -2.82 4.61
CA ALA A 177 4.29 -2.10 5.89
C ALA A 177 3.15 -1.06 6.00
N ALA A 178 2.94 -0.26 4.95
CA ALA A 178 1.88 0.75 4.93
C ALA A 178 0.49 0.12 4.83
N MET A 179 0.38 -1.00 4.10
CA MET A 179 -0.84 -1.81 4.06
C MET A 179 -1.21 -2.34 5.46
N ILE A 180 -0.25 -2.89 6.22
CA ILE A 180 -0.47 -3.36 7.60
C ILE A 180 -0.88 -2.20 8.51
N ASP A 181 -0.20 -1.05 8.40
CA ASP A 181 -0.47 0.12 9.23
C ASP A 181 -1.91 0.63 9.03
N GLN A 182 -2.37 0.77 7.78
CA GLN A 182 -3.72 1.25 7.51
C GLN A 182 -4.81 0.23 7.90
N CYS A 183 -4.55 -1.08 7.77
CA CYS A 183 -5.43 -2.11 8.33
C CYS A 183 -5.51 -2.01 9.86
N THR A 184 -4.36 -1.85 10.52
CA THR A 184 -4.28 -1.74 11.98
C THR A 184 -5.05 -0.53 12.49
N LEU A 185 -4.94 0.61 11.79
CA LEU A 185 -5.70 1.82 12.10
C LEU A 185 -7.21 1.57 12.03
N GLY A 186 -7.68 0.95 10.94
CA GLY A 186 -9.08 0.59 10.76
C GLY A 186 -9.58 -0.37 11.84
N PHE A 187 -8.85 -1.46 12.11
CA PHE A 187 -9.28 -2.44 13.10
C PHE A 187 -9.25 -1.94 14.54
N ARG A 188 -8.34 -1.02 14.86
CA ARG A 188 -8.32 -0.37 16.17
C ARG A 188 -9.60 0.43 16.37
N PHE A 189 -10.00 1.22 15.37
CA PHE A 189 -11.28 1.93 15.40
C PHE A 189 -12.48 0.98 15.54
N VAL A 190 -12.51 -0.11 14.76
CA VAL A 190 -13.56 -1.14 14.89
C VAL A 190 -13.62 -1.71 16.31
N LYS A 191 -12.47 -2.10 16.86
CA LYS A 191 -12.36 -2.69 18.20
C LYS A 191 -12.84 -1.74 19.30
N ASP A 192 -12.37 -0.49 19.25
CA ASP A 192 -12.56 0.48 20.32
C ASP A 192 -13.98 1.09 20.27
N GLU A 193 -14.51 1.36 19.08
CA GLU A 193 -15.77 2.10 18.89
C GLU A 193 -16.95 1.22 18.48
N LEU A 194 -16.74 0.30 17.53
CA LEU A 194 -17.79 -0.54 16.92
C LEU A 194 -17.97 -1.90 17.61
N ARG A 195 -17.04 -2.30 18.48
CA ARG A 195 -17.04 -3.53 19.31
C ARG A 195 -16.75 -4.83 18.55
N ILE A 196 -16.56 -5.91 19.32
CA ILE A 196 -16.01 -7.19 18.87
C ILE A 196 -16.81 -7.87 17.74
N CYS A 197 -18.12 -7.74 17.73
CA CYS A 197 -18.95 -8.38 16.69
C CYS A 197 -18.83 -7.72 15.31
N SER A 198 -18.17 -6.56 15.24
CA SER A 198 -17.93 -5.78 14.02
C SER A 198 -16.56 -6.08 13.40
N GLN A 199 -15.81 -7.04 13.95
CA GLN A 199 -14.53 -7.45 13.37
C GLN A 199 -14.75 -8.05 11.97
N PRO A 200 -14.07 -7.54 10.93
CA PRO A 200 -14.28 -7.99 9.56
C PRO A 200 -13.88 -9.45 9.37
N ALA A 201 -14.78 -10.25 8.82
CA ALA A 201 -14.51 -11.65 8.46
C ALA A 201 -14.11 -11.83 6.99
N VAL A 202 -14.49 -10.89 6.13
CA VAL A 202 -14.28 -10.97 4.67
C VAL A 202 -13.52 -9.73 4.19
N ALA A 203 -12.40 -9.95 3.51
CA ALA A 203 -11.68 -8.90 2.80
C ALA A 203 -12.50 -8.48 1.57
N TRP A 204 -12.67 -7.17 1.40
CA TRP A 204 -13.59 -6.58 0.42
C TRP A 204 -12.79 -5.73 -0.56
N GLN A 205 -12.26 -6.36 -1.61
CA GLN A 205 -11.32 -5.76 -2.55
C GLN A 205 -11.96 -5.68 -3.94
N LEU A 206 -13.03 -4.90 -4.06
CA LEU A 206 -13.88 -4.91 -5.25
C LEU A 206 -13.25 -4.28 -6.49
N ASP A 207 -12.55 -3.16 -6.33
CA ASP A 207 -12.19 -2.27 -7.43
C ASP A 207 -10.67 -2.19 -7.73
N LEU A 208 -9.90 -3.17 -7.29
CA LEU A 208 -8.45 -3.09 -7.42
C LEU A 208 -7.98 -3.58 -8.78
N PHE A 209 -6.89 -3.02 -9.28
CA PHE A 209 -6.44 -3.23 -10.66
C PHE A 209 -5.55 -4.47 -10.80
N GLY A 210 -6.08 -5.61 -10.34
CA GLY A 210 -5.36 -6.87 -10.09
C GLY A 210 -5.06 -7.09 -8.61
N HIS A 211 -4.75 -8.33 -8.24
CA HIS A 211 -4.59 -8.72 -6.84
C HIS A 211 -3.24 -9.41 -6.59
N GLY A 212 -2.49 -8.91 -5.61
CA GLY A 212 -1.16 -9.37 -5.24
C GLY A 212 -1.21 -10.52 -4.23
N ARG A 213 -0.29 -11.49 -4.33
CA ARG A 213 -0.26 -12.62 -3.38
C ARG A 213 0.04 -12.18 -1.95
N GLU A 214 0.96 -11.24 -1.76
CA GLU A 214 1.47 -10.91 -0.42
C GLU A 214 0.41 -10.33 0.51
N ILE A 215 -0.27 -9.25 0.10
CA ILE A 215 -1.33 -8.63 0.91
C ILE A 215 -2.45 -9.60 1.28
N ASN A 216 -2.76 -10.54 0.40
CA ASN A 216 -3.74 -11.59 0.68
C ASN A 216 -3.22 -12.64 1.68
N SER A 217 -1.92 -12.93 1.69
CA SER A 217 -1.25 -13.65 2.79
C SER A 217 -1.34 -12.88 4.11
N LEU A 218 -1.23 -11.55 4.07
CA LEU A 218 -1.38 -10.72 5.27
C LEU A 218 -2.83 -10.71 5.77
N PHE A 219 -3.84 -10.67 4.90
CA PHE A 219 -5.24 -10.81 5.32
C PHE A 219 -5.49 -12.16 6.02
N ALA A 220 -4.93 -13.26 5.53
CA ALA A 220 -5.01 -14.54 6.25
C ALA A 220 -4.41 -14.44 7.68
N GLN A 221 -3.27 -13.76 7.83
CA GLN A 221 -2.62 -13.52 9.14
C GLN A 221 -3.36 -12.51 10.04
N MET A 222 -4.23 -11.67 9.46
CA MET A 222 -5.11 -10.74 10.19
C MET A 222 -6.40 -11.41 10.68
N GLY A 223 -6.71 -12.62 10.19
CA GLY A 223 -7.84 -13.42 10.65
C GLY A 223 -9.04 -13.46 9.70
N TYR A 224 -8.92 -12.96 8.46
CA TYR A 224 -9.99 -13.05 7.47
C TYR A 224 -10.25 -14.49 7.05
N ASP A 225 -11.51 -14.85 6.81
CA ASP A 225 -11.89 -16.16 6.29
C ASP A 225 -11.89 -16.22 4.76
N ALA A 226 -12.18 -15.09 4.11
CA ALA A 226 -12.30 -15.00 2.67
C ALA A 226 -11.95 -13.62 2.10
N ILE A 227 -11.82 -13.57 0.79
CA ILE A 227 -11.75 -12.35 -0.02
C ILE A 227 -12.77 -12.41 -1.16
N LEU A 228 -13.38 -11.26 -1.47
CA LEU A 228 -14.22 -11.06 -2.64
C LEU A 228 -13.67 -9.91 -3.51
N PHE A 229 -13.59 -10.16 -4.82
CA PHE A 229 -13.11 -9.17 -5.81
C PHE A 229 -13.69 -9.39 -7.20
N GLY A 230 -13.66 -8.35 -8.06
CA GLY A 230 -14.23 -8.40 -9.40
C GLY A 230 -13.23 -8.44 -10.56
N ARG A 231 -12.02 -7.89 -10.37
CA ARG A 231 -11.05 -7.60 -11.43
C ARG A 231 -9.92 -8.64 -11.46
N LEU A 232 -9.74 -9.26 -12.61
CA LEU A 232 -8.63 -10.16 -12.97
C LEU A 232 -8.51 -10.16 -14.50
N ASP A 233 -7.44 -10.77 -15.04
CA ASP A 233 -7.27 -10.87 -16.49
C ASP A 233 -8.53 -11.47 -17.15
N TYR A 234 -8.98 -10.84 -18.24
CA TYR A 234 -10.22 -11.21 -18.91
C TYR A 234 -10.21 -12.65 -19.43
N GLN A 235 -9.06 -13.19 -19.85
CA GLN A 235 -8.94 -14.57 -20.32
C GLN A 235 -9.07 -15.55 -19.15
N GLU A 236 -8.48 -15.22 -17.99
CA GLU A 236 -8.67 -16.01 -16.77
C GLU A 236 -10.13 -15.95 -16.30
N LYS A 237 -10.76 -14.77 -16.33
CA LYS A 237 -12.17 -14.60 -15.96
C LYS A 237 -13.11 -15.42 -16.84
N GLU A 238 -12.88 -15.41 -18.16
CA GLU A 238 -13.65 -16.19 -19.13
C GLU A 238 -13.49 -17.70 -18.86
N GLN A 239 -12.24 -18.19 -18.77
CA GLN A 239 -11.97 -19.61 -18.50
C GLN A 239 -12.65 -20.06 -17.19
N ARG A 240 -12.51 -19.29 -16.11
CA ARG A 240 -13.13 -19.62 -14.81
C ARG A 240 -14.65 -19.60 -14.83
N THR A 241 -15.24 -18.72 -15.64
CA THR A 241 -16.69 -18.65 -15.81
C THR A 241 -17.20 -19.90 -16.52
N ILE A 242 -16.50 -20.38 -17.55
CA ILE A 242 -16.83 -21.61 -18.29
C ILE A 242 -16.63 -22.85 -17.42
N GLU A 243 -15.50 -22.91 -16.70
CA GLU A 243 -15.12 -24.04 -15.83
C GLU A 243 -15.84 -24.04 -14.47
N LYS A 244 -16.59 -22.97 -14.16
CA LYS A 244 -17.31 -22.76 -12.89
C LYS A 244 -16.39 -22.73 -11.66
N THR A 245 -15.21 -22.14 -11.82
CA THR A 245 -14.14 -22.04 -10.82
C THR A 245 -13.92 -20.60 -10.33
N LEU A 246 -14.95 -19.75 -10.40
CA LEU A 246 -14.96 -18.40 -9.80
C LEU A 246 -14.92 -18.42 -8.27
N GLN A 247 -15.29 -19.54 -7.65
CA GLN A 247 -15.18 -19.79 -6.22
C GLN A 247 -14.09 -20.83 -5.97
N MET A 248 -13.10 -20.49 -5.16
CA MET A 248 -11.87 -21.30 -5.02
C MET A 248 -11.19 -21.06 -3.67
N ILE A 249 -10.22 -21.91 -3.35
CA ILE A 249 -9.25 -21.65 -2.30
C ILE A 249 -7.97 -21.09 -2.91
N TRP A 250 -7.63 -19.86 -2.55
CA TRP A 250 -6.37 -19.25 -2.93
C TRP A 250 -5.31 -19.56 -1.88
N LYS A 251 -4.31 -20.37 -2.26
CA LYS A 251 -3.11 -20.63 -1.45
C LYS A 251 -2.18 -19.42 -1.55
N VAL A 252 -2.39 -18.47 -0.64
CA VAL A 252 -1.67 -17.19 -0.58
C VAL A 252 -0.29 -17.31 0.07
N ASN A 253 -0.04 -18.33 0.89
CA ASN A 253 1.27 -18.60 1.47
C ASN A 253 1.45 -20.09 1.80
N GLU A 254 2.15 -20.82 0.94
CA GLU A 254 2.33 -22.28 1.11
C GLU A 254 3.21 -22.65 2.33
N ASN A 255 3.99 -21.70 2.83
CA ASN A 255 4.96 -21.91 3.90
C ASN A 255 4.44 -21.46 5.29
N ALA A 256 3.24 -20.86 5.33
CA ALA A 256 2.61 -20.47 6.59
C ALA A 256 2.08 -21.69 7.37
N PRO A 257 1.76 -21.54 8.66
CA PRO A 257 0.96 -22.53 9.39
C PRO A 257 -0.39 -22.76 8.70
N GLN A 258 -0.94 -23.98 8.79
CA GLN A 258 -2.11 -24.44 8.02
C GLN A 258 -3.31 -23.48 8.04
N ASN A 259 -3.56 -22.80 9.17
CA ASN A 259 -4.64 -21.85 9.36
C ASN A 259 -4.38 -20.46 8.74
N GLU A 260 -3.24 -20.22 8.10
CA GLU A 260 -2.82 -18.94 7.50
C GLU A 260 -2.36 -19.11 6.04
N GLN A 261 -2.38 -20.34 5.52
CA GLN A 261 -1.89 -20.64 4.17
C GLN A 261 -2.81 -20.17 3.05
N TRP A 262 -4.09 -19.97 3.34
CA TRP A 262 -5.11 -19.79 2.33
C TRP A 262 -6.24 -18.85 2.76
N LEU A 263 -6.96 -18.34 1.76
CA LEU A 263 -8.25 -17.66 1.88
C LEU A 263 -9.24 -18.35 0.93
N PHE A 264 -10.51 -18.43 1.34
CA PHE A 264 -11.54 -18.63 0.33
C PHE A 264 -11.63 -17.38 -0.54
N THR A 265 -11.76 -17.56 -1.85
CA THR A 265 -11.79 -16.46 -2.82
C THR A 265 -13.01 -16.61 -3.71
N GLY A 266 -13.85 -15.57 -3.72
CA GLY A 266 -14.97 -15.46 -4.65
C GLY A 266 -14.74 -14.34 -5.65
N ILE A 267 -14.64 -14.71 -6.92
CA ILE A 267 -14.57 -13.78 -8.04
C ILE A 267 -15.99 -13.40 -8.46
N LEU A 268 -16.24 -12.09 -8.53
CA LEU A 268 -17.55 -11.57 -8.88
C LEU A 268 -17.75 -11.51 -10.41
N PRO A 269 -18.83 -12.09 -10.95
CA PRO A 269 -19.05 -12.24 -12.38
C PRO A 269 -19.31 -10.90 -13.08
N ASN A 270 -19.96 -9.95 -12.41
CA ASN A 270 -20.39 -8.67 -12.99
C ASN A 270 -19.65 -7.48 -12.33
N LEU A 271 -18.34 -7.66 -12.06
CA LEU A 271 -17.55 -6.75 -11.22
C LEU A 271 -18.26 -6.57 -9.87
N TYR A 272 -18.48 -5.34 -9.42
CA TYR A 272 -19.17 -5.03 -8.17
C TYR A 272 -20.55 -4.41 -8.37
N HIS A 273 -21.17 -4.65 -9.53
CA HIS A 273 -22.50 -4.17 -9.87
C HIS A 273 -23.53 -5.30 -9.94
N PRO A 274 -24.82 -5.00 -9.73
CA PRO A 274 -25.86 -5.95 -10.07
C PRO A 274 -25.86 -6.17 -11.59
N PRO A 275 -26.24 -7.38 -12.06
CA PRO A 275 -26.58 -7.56 -13.47
C PRO A 275 -27.58 -6.48 -13.91
N GLU A 276 -27.46 -5.99 -15.15
CA GLU A 276 -28.32 -4.91 -15.66
C GLU A 276 -29.81 -5.22 -15.50
N THR A 277 -30.21 -6.47 -15.75
CA THR A 277 -31.59 -6.96 -15.57
C THR A 277 -32.07 -6.87 -14.12
N LEU A 278 -31.18 -6.96 -13.13
CA LEU A 278 -31.49 -6.84 -11.70
C LEU A 278 -31.30 -5.42 -11.17
N ALA A 279 -30.69 -4.50 -11.93
CA ALA A 279 -30.39 -3.14 -11.53
C ALA A 279 -31.65 -2.25 -11.56
N LEU A 280 -32.57 -2.47 -10.61
CA LEU A 280 -33.83 -1.74 -10.45
C LEU A 280 -33.59 -0.33 -9.90
N LYS A 281 -32.86 0.51 -10.64
CA LYS A 281 -32.48 1.88 -10.23
C LYS A 281 -33.56 2.93 -10.50
N SER A 282 -34.58 2.61 -11.31
CA SER A 282 -35.69 3.53 -11.60
C SER A 282 -36.97 3.17 -10.86
N ASP A 283 -37.73 4.19 -10.47
CA ASP A 283 -39.04 4.04 -9.83
C ASP A 283 -40.02 3.27 -10.70
N THR A 284 -39.89 3.34 -12.02
CA THR A 284 -40.85 2.78 -12.97
C THR A 284 -40.86 1.26 -12.96
N ILE A 285 -39.69 0.60 -12.96
CA ILE A 285 -39.61 -0.87 -12.96
C ILE A 285 -39.84 -1.43 -11.57
N GLY A 286 -39.30 -0.74 -10.55
CA GLY A 286 -39.56 -1.08 -9.15
C GLY A 286 -41.05 -1.02 -8.79
N ALA A 287 -41.77 0.00 -9.27
CA ALA A 287 -43.21 0.14 -9.08
C ALA A 287 -44.02 -0.98 -9.78
N LEU A 288 -43.58 -1.46 -10.95
CA LEU A 288 -44.24 -2.58 -11.66
C LEU A 288 -44.21 -3.89 -10.86
N LEU A 289 -43.24 -4.07 -9.96
CA LEU A 289 -43.09 -5.27 -9.14
C LEU A 289 -43.80 -5.19 -7.79
N ARG A 290 -44.30 -4.01 -7.40
CA ARG A 290 -45.01 -3.86 -6.12
C ARG A 290 -46.34 -4.60 -6.18
N PRO A 291 -46.72 -5.37 -5.14
CA PRO A 291 -48.01 -6.05 -5.13
C PRO A 291 -49.15 -5.05 -5.27
N THR A 292 -50.07 -5.28 -6.20
CA THR A 292 -51.43 -4.75 -6.11
C THR A 292 -52.23 -5.65 -5.16
N ASP A 293 -53.34 -5.18 -4.59
CA ASP A 293 -54.21 -5.96 -3.68
C ASP A 293 -54.84 -7.23 -4.30
N ALA A 294 -54.43 -7.62 -5.51
CA ALA A 294 -54.86 -8.82 -6.21
C ALA A 294 -53.75 -9.89 -6.21
N ASP A 295 -54.13 -11.15 -5.97
CA ASP A 295 -53.23 -12.32 -6.01
C ASP A 295 -52.57 -12.57 -7.38
N THR A 296 -52.99 -11.86 -8.43
CA THR A 296 -52.46 -11.95 -9.79
C THR A 296 -51.61 -10.72 -10.14
N LEU A 297 -50.33 -10.96 -10.42
CA LEU A 297 -49.44 -9.95 -10.99
C LEU A 297 -49.94 -9.47 -12.36
N PRO A 298 -49.88 -8.16 -12.68
CA PRO A 298 -50.12 -7.66 -14.02
C PRO A 298 -49.26 -8.38 -15.07
N GLU A 299 -49.73 -8.49 -16.31
CA GLU A 299 -49.02 -9.17 -17.40
C GLU A 299 -47.59 -8.61 -17.61
N SER A 300 -47.43 -7.29 -17.51
CA SER A 300 -46.14 -6.61 -17.55
C SER A 300 -45.18 -7.05 -16.43
N ALA A 301 -45.70 -7.27 -15.22
CA ALA A 301 -44.93 -7.78 -14.08
C ALA A 301 -44.58 -9.27 -14.24
N SER A 302 -45.44 -10.07 -14.88
CA SER A 302 -45.17 -11.48 -15.21
C SER A 302 -44.01 -11.62 -16.21
N VAL A 303 -44.01 -10.81 -17.29
CA VAL A 303 -42.91 -10.79 -18.27
C VAL A 303 -41.59 -10.40 -17.62
N TYR A 304 -41.61 -9.38 -16.76
CA TYR A 304 -40.40 -8.95 -16.06
C TYR A 304 -39.90 -9.98 -15.04
N SER A 305 -40.81 -10.64 -14.30
CA SER A 305 -40.48 -11.73 -13.38
C SER A 305 -39.74 -12.88 -14.07
N LYS A 306 -40.14 -13.22 -15.30
CA LYS A 306 -39.43 -14.23 -16.10
C LYS A 306 -37.99 -13.79 -16.42
N ARG A 307 -37.78 -12.52 -16.79
CA ARG A 307 -36.43 -11.98 -17.05
C ARG A 307 -35.54 -12.03 -15.81
N LEU A 308 -36.09 -11.72 -14.63
CA LEU A 308 -35.37 -11.85 -13.35
C LEU A 308 -34.92 -13.30 -13.10
N LEU A 309 -35.81 -14.27 -13.33
CA LEU A 309 -35.48 -15.69 -13.17
C LEU A 309 -34.45 -16.18 -14.18
N ASP A 310 -34.55 -15.74 -15.44
CA ASP A 310 -33.58 -16.06 -16.49
C ASP A 310 -32.19 -15.49 -16.17
N GLU A 311 -32.13 -14.26 -15.64
CA GLU A 311 -30.87 -13.67 -15.16
C GLU A 311 -30.29 -14.47 -13.97
N LEU A 312 -31.09 -14.85 -12.98
CA LEU A 312 -30.61 -15.67 -11.86
C LEU A 312 -30.11 -17.04 -12.32
N ARG A 313 -30.73 -17.65 -13.33
CA ARG A 313 -30.24 -18.89 -13.96
C ARG A 313 -28.92 -18.68 -14.69
N SER A 314 -28.79 -17.56 -15.42
CA SER A 314 -27.53 -17.16 -16.04
C SER A 314 -26.43 -17.01 -14.99
N GLN A 315 -26.68 -16.32 -13.88
CA GLN A 315 -25.73 -16.19 -12.77
C GLN A 315 -25.40 -17.55 -12.15
N GLN A 316 -26.41 -18.39 -11.85
CA GLN A 316 -26.23 -19.72 -11.28
C GLN A 316 -25.39 -20.64 -12.18
N SER A 317 -25.49 -20.51 -13.50
CA SER A 317 -24.75 -21.35 -14.45
C SER A 317 -23.23 -21.18 -14.37
N LYS A 318 -22.76 -20.01 -13.88
CA LYS A 318 -21.33 -19.64 -13.73
C LYS A 318 -20.70 -20.24 -12.48
N TYR A 319 -21.50 -20.79 -11.57
CA TYR A 319 -21.05 -21.37 -10.32
C TYR A 319 -21.42 -22.84 -10.24
N ASN A 320 -20.62 -23.60 -9.51
CA ASN A 320 -20.94 -24.98 -9.18
C ASN A 320 -21.52 -25.08 -7.76
N SER A 321 -22.25 -24.07 -7.27
CA SER A 321 -22.66 -23.90 -5.85
C SER A 321 -24.17 -23.82 -5.69
N THR A 322 -24.68 -24.17 -4.50
CA THR A 322 -26.09 -23.93 -4.11
C THR A 322 -26.30 -22.56 -3.48
N ASN A 323 -25.21 -21.85 -3.17
CA ASN A 323 -25.22 -20.47 -2.70
C ASN A 323 -24.52 -19.56 -3.72
N ILE A 324 -25.25 -18.57 -4.24
CA ILE A 324 -24.70 -17.54 -5.14
C ILE A 324 -24.97 -16.15 -4.58
N ALA A 325 -24.09 -15.20 -4.89
CA ALA A 325 -24.25 -13.81 -4.49
C ALA A 325 -24.65 -12.93 -5.67
N VAL A 326 -25.57 -12.00 -5.43
CA VAL A 326 -25.83 -10.84 -6.27
C VAL A 326 -25.36 -9.62 -5.50
N ILE A 327 -24.28 -9.02 -5.96
CA ILE A 327 -23.77 -7.76 -5.42
C ILE A 327 -24.67 -6.65 -5.94
N TYR A 328 -25.29 -5.90 -5.03
CA TYR A 328 -26.28 -4.89 -5.37
C TYR A 328 -25.78 -3.52 -4.89
N GLY A 329 -25.19 -2.77 -5.80
CA GLY A 329 -24.57 -1.49 -5.53
C GLY A 329 -23.62 -1.06 -6.65
N GLY A 330 -22.82 -0.04 -6.35
CA GLY A 330 -21.83 0.55 -7.24
C GLY A 330 -21.22 1.79 -6.60
N ASP A 331 -20.52 2.57 -7.40
CA ASP A 331 -19.86 3.80 -6.94
C ASP A 331 -20.91 4.80 -6.43
N PHE A 332 -20.79 5.14 -5.14
CA PHE A 332 -21.61 6.13 -4.46
C PHE A 332 -23.13 5.94 -4.61
N GLU A 333 -23.59 4.69 -4.78
CA GLU A 333 -25.02 4.37 -4.79
C GLU A 333 -25.62 4.47 -3.37
N TYR A 334 -26.96 4.35 -3.29
CA TYR A 334 -27.76 4.45 -2.05
C TYR A 334 -27.88 5.86 -1.46
N GLU A 335 -27.69 6.92 -2.25
CA GLU A 335 -28.07 8.27 -1.81
C GLU A 335 -29.58 8.35 -1.57
N ASP A 336 -30.41 7.72 -2.41
CA ASP A 336 -31.81 7.39 -2.10
C ASP A 336 -31.95 5.91 -1.69
N ALA A 337 -31.47 5.58 -0.47
CA ALA A 337 -31.52 4.22 0.04
C ALA A 337 -32.96 3.67 0.10
N THR A 338 -33.95 4.52 0.40
CA THR A 338 -35.36 4.10 0.52
C THR A 338 -35.86 3.52 -0.81
N GLN A 339 -35.61 4.18 -1.93
CA GLN A 339 -36.02 3.69 -3.25
C GLN A 339 -35.31 2.37 -3.61
N TYR A 340 -34.00 2.27 -3.35
CA TYR A 340 -33.24 1.04 -3.58
C TYR A 340 -33.84 -0.14 -2.82
N PHE A 341 -34.06 0.03 -1.51
CA PHE A 341 -34.59 -1.05 -0.68
C PHE A 341 -36.04 -1.39 -1.02
N GLN A 342 -36.90 -0.42 -1.37
CA GLN A 342 -38.26 -0.72 -1.85
C GLN A 342 -38.24 -1.60 -3.11
N ASN A 343 -37.30 -1.33 -4.04
CA ASN A 343 -37.18 -2.09 -5.26
C ASN A 343 -36.63 -3.50 -5.02
N ILE A 344 -35.64 -3.63 -4.12
CA ILE A 344 -35.10 -4.94 -3.73
C ILE A 344 -36.15 -5.76 -2.96
N ASP A 345 -36.91 -5.14 -2.05
CA ASP A 345 -38.01 -5.78 -1.32
C ASP A 345 -39.03 -6.37 -2.32
N ALA A 346 -39.49 -5.58 -3.30
CA ALA A 346 -40.41 -6.02 -4.33
C ALA A 346 -39.84 -7.13 -5.23
N MET A 347 -38.55 -7.06 -5.57
CA MET A 347 -37.85 -8.09 -6.35
C MET A 347 -37.78 -9.42 -5.58
N ILE A 348 -37.38 -9.39 -4.32
CA ILE A 348 -37.27 -10.57 -3.45
C ILE A 348 -38.64 -11.24 -3.33
N ASP A 349 -39.68 -10.47 -3.01
CA ASP A 349 -41.03 -11.00 -2.83
C ASP A 349 -41.60 -11.58 -4.12
N THR A 350 -41.40 -10.89 -5.25
CA THR A 350 -41.84 -11.35 -6.57
C THR A 350 -41.17 -12.66 -6.98
N ILE A 351 -39.83 -12.72 -6.92
CA ILE A 351 -39.09 -13.92 -7.31
C ILE A 351 -39.48 -15.09 -6.41
N ASN A 352 -39.57 -14.92 -5.09
CA ASN A 352 -39.92 -16.02 -4.18
C ASN A 352 -41.37 -16.52 -4.37
N ARG A 353 -42.29 -15.70 -4.92
CA ARG A 353 -43.71 -16.05 -5.12
C ARG A 353 -43.99 -16.69 -6.49
N VAL A 354 -43.38 -16.21 -7.57
CA VAL A 354 -43.78 -16.51 -8.96
C VAL A 354 -43.18 -17.82 -9.51
N GLN A 355 -42.26 -18.45 -8.78
CA GLN A 355 -41.53 -19.62 -9.26
C GLN A 355 -42.40 -20.87 -9.36
N ASN A 356 -42.90 -21.15 -10.56
CA ASN A 356 -43.55 -22.43 -10.88
C ASN A 356 -42.53 -23.58 -10.87
N LYS A 357 -42.92 -24.73 -10.31
CA LYS A 357 -42.16 -25.98 -10.42
C LYS A 357 -42.09 -26.39 -11.90
N THR A 358 -40.99 -26.05 -12.56
CA THR A 358 -40.67 -26.57 -13.90
C THR A 358 -39.91 -27.87 -13.73
N ASN A 359 -40.31 -28.93 -14.46
CA ASN A 359 -39.70 -30.25 -14.32
C ASN A 359 -38.19 -30.19 -14.58
N GLY A 360 -37.39 -30.44 -13.53
CA GLY A 360 -35.94 -30.61 -13.61
C GLY A 360 -35.06 -29.43 -13.17
N GLN A 361 -35.62 -28.25 -12.85
CA GLN A 361 -34.83 -27.08 -12.42
C GLN A 361 -35.07 -26.73 -10.95
N LYS A 362 -33.99 -26.49 -10.20
CA LYS A 362 -34.08 -26.02 -8.80
C LYS A 362 -34.72 -24.64 -8.75
N GLN A 363 -35.56 -24.42 -7.75
CA GLN A 363 -36.09 -23.10 -7.41
C GLN A 363 -34.99 -22.25 -6.75
N PHE A 364 -35.20 -20.95 -6.68
CA PHE A 364 -34.40 -19.94 -6.00
C PHE A 364 -35.07 -19.53 -4.70
N HIS A 365 -34.27 -19.36 -3.64
CA HIS A 365 -34.64 -18.62 -2.45
C HIS A 365 -33.81 -17.36 -2.40
N VAL A 366 -34.43 -16.20 -2.63
CA VAL A 366 -33.75 -14.90 -2.64
C VAL A 366 -33.94 -14.23 -1.28
N HIS A 367 -32.86 -13.72 -0.70
CA HIS A 367 -32.88 -13.02 0.59
C HIS A 367 -31.75 -12.00 0.72
N TYR A 368 -31.96 -10.98 1.56
CA TYR A 368 -30.87 -10.10 1.98
C TYR A 368 -29.79 -10.89 2.72
N SER A 369 -28.54 -10.57 2.43
CA SER A 369 -27.39 -11.17 3.08
C SER A 369 -26.25 -10.15 3.23
N THR A 370 -25.12 -10.63 3.73
CA THR A 370 -23.87 -9.88 3.84
C THR A 370 -22.72 -10.77 3.35
N PRO A 371 -21.53 -10.22 3.08
CA PRO A 371 -20.36 -11.00 2.67
C PRO A 371 -20.04 -12.09 3.70
N SER A 372 -20.02 -11.74 4.99
CA SER A 372 -19.77 -12.68 6.08
C SER A 372 -20.76 -13.85 6.06
N CYS A 373 -22.05 -13.57 5.89
CA CYS A 373 -23.08 -14.62 5.82
C CYS A 373 -23.03 -15.46 4.56
N PHE A 374 -22.65 -14.87 3.42
CA PHE A 374 -22.47 -15.61 2.16
C PHE A 374 -21.30 -16.59 2.25
N ILE A 375 -20.16 -16.14 2.77
CA ILE A 375 -18.99 -17.00 2.96
C ILE A 375 -19.27 -18.09 4.01
N HIS A 376 -19.99 -17.75 5.07
CA HIS A 376 -20.44 -18.75 6.03
C HIS A 376 -21.31 -19.82 5.36
N ALA A 377 -22.29 -19.42 4.53
CA ALA A 377 -23.13 -20.35 3.79
C ALA A 377 -22.32 -21.29 2.89
N LEU A 378 -21.34 -20.76 2.15
CA LEU A 378 -20.44 -21.55 1.31
C LEU A 378 -19.61 -22.56 2.14
N SER A 379 -19.16 -22.19 3.34
CA SER A 379 -18.41 -23.10 4.23
C SER A 379 -19.23 -24.28 4.74
N GLN A 380 -20.56 -24.17 4.73
CA GLN A 380 -21.47 -25.26 5.11
C GLN A 380 -21.77 -26.21 3.95
N GLU A 381 -21.39 -25.87 2.71
CA GLU A 381 -21.49 -26.80 1.59
C GLU A 381 -20.49 -27.95 1.79
N LYS A 382 -21.00 -29.18 1.87
CA LYS A 382 -20.17 -30.41 1.99
C LYS A 382 -19.53 -30.77 0.65
N ARG A 383 -18.61 -29.93 0.19
CA ARG A 383 -17.96 -30.03 -1.11
C ARG A 383 -16.49 -29.67 -1.02
N SER A 384 -15.77 -30.05 -2.06
CA SER A 384 -14.43 -29.58 -2.34
C SER A 384 -14.44 -28.36 -3.26
N TRP A 385 -13.36 -27.59 -3.19
CA TRP A 385 -13.16 -26.34 -3.91
C TRP A 385 -11.85 -26.36 -4.70
N PRO A 386 -11.82 -25.78 -5.91
CA PRO A 386 -10.61 -25.71 -6.71
C PRO A 386 -9.54 -24.86 -6.02
N VAL A 387 -8.28 -25.15 -6.30
CA VAL A 387 -7.13 -24.47 -5.68
C VAL A 387 -6.42 -23.58 -6.70
N ARG A 388 -6.07 -22.35 -6.29
CA ARG A 388 -5.22 -21.43 -7.07
C ARG A 388 -4.00 -21.03 -6.25
N LYS A 389 -2.81 -21.02 -6.87
CA LYS A 389 -1.53 -20.51 -6.35
C LYS A 389 -1.10 -19.29 -7.18
N GLY A 390 -0.16 -18.47 -6.72
CA GLY A 390 0.32 -17.28 -7.46
C GLY A 390 -0.51 -16.02 -7.19
N ASP A 391 -0.42 -15.01 -8.06
CA ASP A 391 -1.21 -13.77 -7.97
C ASP A 391 -2.13 -13.56 -9.19
N PHE A 392 -2.88 -12.46 -9.22
CA PHE A 392 -3.77 -12.05 -10.32
C PHE A 392 -3.22 -10.80 -11.04
N LEU A 393 -1.90 -10.75 -11.22
CA LEU A 393 -1.20 -9.68 -11.92
C LEU A 393 -0.54 -10.21 -13.21
N SER A 394 -0.40 -9.41 -14.26
CA SER A 394 -0.95 -8.05 -14.42
C SER A 394 -2.39 -8.07 -14.94
N TYR A 395 -3.21 -7.11 -14.52
CA TYR A 395 -4.61 -7.02 -14.92
C TYR A 395 -4.78 -6.48 -16.35
N ALA A 396 -5.63 -7.13 -17.13
CA ALA A 396 -6.17 -6.61 -18.38
C ALA A 396 -7.66 -6.95 -18.48
N HIS A 397 -8.49 -5.96 -18.81
CA HIS A 397 -9.93 -6.17 -18.94
C HIS A 397 -10.36 -6.61 -20.35
N ARG A 398 -9.44 -6.53 -21.32
CA ARG A 398 -9.59 -6.98 -22.71
C ARG A 398 -8.21 -6.99 -23.39
N ALA A 399 -8.14 -7.53 -24.60
CA ALA A 399 -6.95 -7.42 -25.45
C ALA A 399 -6.50 -5.96 -25.63
N HIS A 400 -5.19 -5.73 -25.68
CA HIS A 400 -4.56 -4.41 -25.83
C HIS A 400 -4.80 -3.41 -24.67
N ALA A 401 -5.31 -3.87 -23.53
CA ALA A 401 -5.68 -3.01 -22.40
C ALA A 401 -5.08 -3.51 -21.07
N PHE A 402 -3.75 -3.63 -21.02
CA PHE A 402 -3.01 -3.96 -19.81
C PHE A 402 -2.89 -2.73 -18.90
N TRP A 403 -3.35 -2.86 -17.66
CA TRP A 403 -3.32 -1.81 -16.66
C TRP A 403 -1.95 -1.83 -15.97
N THR A 404 -0.89 -1.66 -16.74
CA THR A 404 0.50 -1.67 -16.27
C THR A 404 1.14 -0.30 -16.30
N GLY A 405 0.42 0.71 -16.80
CA GLY A 405 0.86 2.11 -16.81
C GLY A 405 0.85 2.75 -15.43
N PHE A 406 -0.18 2.46 -14.62
CA PHE A 406 -0.30 3.03 -13.26
C PHE A 406 0.80 2.57 -12.30
N TYR A 407 1.52 1.49 -12.63
CA TYR A 407 2.71 1.09 -11.90
C TYR A 407 3.75 2.23 -11.84
N THR A 408 3.76 3.12 -12.85
CA THR A 408 4.67 4.27 -12.93
C THR A 408 3.97 5.62 -12.98
N SER A 409 2.67 5.71 -13.29
CA SER A 409 1.94 6.99 -13.38
C SER A 409 2.16 7.86 -12.13
N ARG A 410 2.43 9.16 -12.34
CA ARG A 410 2.74 10.13 -11.27
C ARG A 410 3.86 9.66 -10.33
N PRO A 411 5.08 9.36 -10.82
CA PRO A 411 6.13 8.72 -10.01
C PRO A 411 6.64 9.61 -8.84
N GLY A 412 6.31 10.90 -8.83
CA GLY A 412 6.59 11.81 -7.71
C GLY A 412 5.83 11.41 -6.44
N ILE A 413 4.52 11.11 -6.52
CA ILE A 413 3.71 10.76 -5.35
C ILE A 413 4.15 9.44 -4.73
N LYS A 414 4.55 8.46 -5.57
CA LYS A 414 5.03 7.14 -5.14
C LYS A 414 6.30 7.23 -4.31
N PHE A 415 7.19 8.15 -4.64
CA PHE A 415 8.39 8.42 -3.83
C PHE A 415 8.09 9.19 -2.56
N TYR A 416 7.20 10.18 -2.64
CA TYR A 416 6.84 10.99 -1.49
C TYR A 416 6.15 10.14 -0.42
N GLU A 417 5.25 9.24 -0.81
CA GLU A 417 4.63 8.27 0.09
C GLU A 417 5.66 7.36 0.78
N ARG A 418 6.64 6.81 0.04
CA ARG A 418 7.73 6.00 0.64
C ARG A 418 8.56 6.81 1.64
N SER A 419 8.88 8.06 1.30
CA SER A 419 9.71 8.93 2.14
C SER A 419 8.99 9.34 3.43
N VAL A 420 7.73 9.75 3.34
CA VAL A 420 6.93 10.10 4.53
C VAL A 420 6.57 8.87 5.35
N GLY A 421 6.41 7.70 4.73
CA GLY A 421 6.25 6.43 5.44
C GLY A 421 7.45 6.06 6.32
N ALA A 422 8.67 6.24 5.80
CA ALA A 422 9.91 6.05 6.56
C ALA A 422 10.02 7.06 7.73
N PHE A 423 9.66 8.31 7.47
CA PHE A 423 9.61 9.35 8.50
C PHE A 423 8.59 9.03 9.59
N TYR A 424 7.39 8.58 9.22
CA TYR A 424 6.34 8.18 10.16
C TYR A 424 6.77 7.03 11.07
N GLN A 425 7.42 5.99 10.52
CA GLN A 425 7.98 4.90 11.34
C GLN A 425 9.06 5.40 12.29
N SER A 426 9.95 6.28 11.82
CA SER A 426 10.98 6.88 12.67
C SER A 426 10.38 7.62 13.86
N LEU A 427 9.34 8.43 13.63
CA LEU A 427 8.65 9.14 14.71
C LEU A 427 8.01 8.17 15.71
N ARG A 428 7.33 7.12 15.25
CA ARG A 428 6.72 6.12 16.16
C ARG A 428 7.76 5.42 17.02
N GLN A 429 8.90 5.06 16.44
CA GLN A 429 10.03 4.44 17.16
C GLN A 429 10.61 5.38 18.22
N LEU A 430 10.78 6.67 17.90
CA LEU A 430 11.33 7.68 18.82
C LEU A 430 10.34 8.06 19.94
N SER A 431 9.04 8.09 19.66
CA SER A 431 8.00 8.51 20.60
C SER A 431 7.85 7.62 21.83
N ILE A 432 8.39 6.40 21.82
CA ILE A 432 8.41 5.55 23.02
C ILE A 432 9.22 6.16 24.17
N TYR A 433 10.14 7.09 23.88
CA TYR A 433 11.00 7.74 24.87
C TYR A 433 10.33 8.96 25.55
N SER A 434 9.19 9.46 25.04
CA SER A 434 8.77 10.84 25.29
C SER A 434 7.52 11.04 26.16
N ASN A 435 7.23 10.20 27.15
CA ASN A 435 6.15 10.42 28.14
C ASN A 435 4.81 10.93 27.56
N SER A 436 4.32 10.29 26.50
CA SER A 436 3.04 10.56 25.82
C SER A 436 2.98 11.79 24.90
N ILE A 437 4.11 12.45 24.62
CA ILE A 437 4.13 13.59 23.70
C ILE A 437 3.85 13.12 22.26
N GLY A 438 2.89 13.77 21.58
CA GLY A 438 2.73 13.67 20.13
C GLY A 438 1.78 12.60 19.59
N PHE A 439 0.99 11.92 20.43
CA PHE A 439 0.03 10.91 19.98
C PHE A 439 -0.94 11.44 18.91
N ASP A 440 -1.47 12.65 19.07
CA ASP A 440 -2.39 13.26 18.09
C ASP A 440 -1.70 13.48 16.73
N VAL A 441 -0.43 13.90 16.74
CA VAL A 441 0.37 14.08 15.52
C VAL A 441 0.63 12.74 14.83
N LEU A 442 1.01 11.71 15.59
CA LEU A 442 1.20 10.36 15.06
C LEU A 442 -0.10 9.79 14.49
N SER A 443 -1.24 10.01 15.16
CA SER A 443 -2.56 9.60 14.68
C SER A 443 -2.88 10.29 13.35
N LYS A 444 -2.70 11.62 13.28
CA LYS A 444 -3.00 12.38 12.06
C LYS A 444 -2.11 11.99 10.88
N LEU A 445 -0.83 11.72 11.15
CA LEU A 445 0.10 11.23 10.14
C LEU A 445 -0.29 9.82 9.67
N GLY A 446 -0.67 8.93 10.60
CA GLY A 446 -1.20 7.60 10.30
C GLY A 446 -2.49 7.63 9.46
N GLU A 447 -3.46 8.47 9.81
CA GLU A 447 -4.69 8.67 9.02
C GLU A 447 -4.39 9.13 7.59
N THR A 448 -3.41 10.02 7.43
CA THR A 448 -3.02 10.58 6.14
C THR A 448 -2.26 9.56 5.31
N MET A 449 -1.29 8.85 5.91
CA MET A 449 -0.58 7.75 5.27
C MET A 449 -1.53 6.62 4.86
N GLY A 450 -2.57 6.35 5.65
CA GLY A 450 -3.62 5.40 5.33
C GLY A 450 -4.43 5.81 4.09
N LEU A 451 -4.84 7.09 4.01
CA LEU A 451 -5.56 7.60 2.82
C LEU A 451 -4.73 7.46 1.55
N MET A 452 -3.42 7.67 1.65
CA MET A 452 -2.52 7.60 0.50
C MET A 452 -2.48 6.22 -0.14
N GLN A 453 -2.77 5.15 0.62
CA GLN A 453 -2.77 3.79 0.08
C GLN A 453 -3.96 3.49 -0.83
N HIS A 454 -4.99 4.36 -0.87
CA HIS A 454 -6.18 4.13 -1.68
C HIS A 454 -5.82 3.95 -3.16
N HIS A 455 -6.59 3.10 -3.84
CA HIS A 455 -6.30 2.63 -5.18
C HIS A 455 -6.44 3.68 -6.28
N ASP A 456 -6.85 4.91 -6.00
CA ASP A 456 -6.71 6.05 -6.92
C ASP A 456 -5.73 7.14 -6.47
N THR A 457 -5.16 7.00 -5.27
CA THR A 457 -4.20 7.95 -4.73
C THR A 457 -2.76 7.51 -5.05
N ILE A 458 -2.27 6.40 -4.47
CA ILE A 458 -0.88 5.94 -4.68
C ILE A 458 -0.62 5.48 -6.12
N THR A 459 -1.64 4.92 -6.78
CA THR A 459 -1.62 4.53 -8.20
C THR A 459 -1.47 5.75 -9.12
N GLY A 460 -1.84 6.94 -8.64
CA GLY A 460 -1.82 8.17 -9.42
C GLY A 460 -2.99 8.28 -10.41
N THR A 461 -4.08 7.55 -10.20
CA THR A 461 -5.22 7.46 -11.12
C THR A 461 -6.39 8.38 -10.75
N SER A 462 -6.14 9.39 -9.94
CA SER A 462 -7.06 10.53 -9.76
C SER A 462 -6.71 11.70 -10.70
N PRO A 463 -7.67 12.60 -10.99
CA PRO A 463 -7.37 13.92 -11.54
C PRO A 463 -6.32 14.67 -10.73
N LEU A 464 -5.48 15.47 -11.39
CA LEU A 464 -4.34 16.15 -10.77
C LEU A 464 -4.74 17.00 -9.56
N VAL A 465 -5.88 17.68 -9.60
CA VAL A 465 -6.38 18.52 -8.49
C VAL A 465 -6.61 17.72 -7.20
N HIS A 466 -6.98 16.44 -7.28
CA HIS A 466 -7.18 15.59 -6.10
C HIS A 466 -5.88 14.95 -5.62
N ILE A 467 -4.96 14.65 -6.54
CA ILE A 467 -3.59 14.32 -6.19
C ILE A 467 -2.94 15.48 -5.42
N GLU A 468 -3.14 16.73 -5.86
CA GLU A 468 -2.67 17.90 -5.13
C GLU A 468 -3.30 18.06 -3.75
N ASP A 469 -4.59 17.74 -3.57
CA ASP A 469 -5.21 17.72 -2.24
C ASP A 469 -4.54 16.69 -1.32
N ALA A 470 -4.30 15.47 -1.81
CA ALA A 470 -3.61 14.42 -1.09
C ALA A 470 -2.17 14.86 -0.70
N LEU A 471 -1.43 15.47 -1.63
CA LEU A 471 -0.10 16.02 -1.38
C LEU A 471 -0.12 17.13 -0.33
N ARG A 472 -1.09 18.07 -0.38
CA ARG A 472 -1.23 19.11 0.65
C ARG A 472 -1.53 18.54 2.03
N ARG A 473 -2.36 17.49 2.12
CA ARG A 473 -2.64 16.79 3.39
C ARG A 473 -1.39 16.10 3.92
N MET A 474 -0.67 15.37 3.07
CA MET A 474 0.59 14.72 3.44
C MET A 474 1.60 15.74 3.95
N HIS A 475 1.79 16.85 3.23
CA HIS A 475 2.73 17.90 3.61
C HIS A 475 2.39 18.55 4.96
N ARG A 476 1.11 18.81 5.25
CA ARG A 476 0.67 19.34 6.57
C ARG A 476 0.91 18.33 7.70
N ALA A 477 0.67 17.05 7.44
CA ALA A 477 0.91 15.99 8.41
C ALA A 477 2.41 15.79 8.67
N GLU A 478 3.22 15.80 7.61
CA GLU A 478 4.68 15.76 7.69
C GLU A 478 5.23 16.95 8.47
N THR A 479 4.77 18.18 8.18
CA THR A 479 5.19 19.41 8.89
C THR A 479 4.91 19.31 10.39
N SER A 480 3.72 18.83 10.77
CA SER A 480 3.38 18.55 12.18
C SER A 480 4.31 17.47 12.77
N GLY A 481 4.65 16.45 11.98
CA GLY A 481 5.63 15.42 12.35
C GLY A 481 7.05 15.96 12.54
N GLN A 482 7.49 16.93 11.74
CA GLN A 482 8.79 17.60 11.91
C GLN A 482 8.83 18.42 13.21
N ALA A 483 7.72 19.06 13.58
CA ALA A 483 7.59 19.72 14.88
C ALA A 483 7.64 18.71 16.05
N LEU A 484 7.06 17.52 15.88
CA LEU A 484 7.21 16.44 16.86
C LEU A 484 8.66 15.93 16.93
N ALA A 485 9.33 15.74 15.78
CA ALA A 485 10.72 15.31 15.73
C ALA A 485 11.64 16.25 16.51
N LEU A 486 11.43 17.56 16.39
CA LEU A 486 12.11 18.58 17.19
C LEU A 486 11.99 18.28 18.69
N THR A 487 10.78 18.11 19.20
CA THR A 487 10.55 17.78 20.63
C THR A 487 11.18 16.44 21.04
N LEU A 488 11.13 15.43 20.17
CA LEU A 488 11.73 14.11 20.45
C LEU A 488 13.25 14.18 20.52
N TYR A 489 13.89 14.85 19.55
CA TYR A 489 15.34 15.02 19.51
C TYR A 489 15.84 15.85 20.69
N GLN A 490 15.08 16.86 21.11
CA GLN A 490 15.34 17.64 22.33
C GLN A 490 15.42 16.75 23.57
N ASN A 491 14.39 15.93 23.78
CA ASN A 491 14.31 15.06 24.95
C ASN A 491 15.46 14.03 24.99
N ILE A 492 15.90 13.57 23.82
CA ILE A 492 16.96 12.56 23.70
C ILE A 492 18.36 13.20 23.82
N LEU A 493 18.61 14.30 23.10
CA LEU A 493 19.94 14.91 22.97
C LEU A 493 20.23 15.98 24.04
N THR A 494 19.22 16.47 24.77
CA THR A 494 19.41 17.49 25.82
C THR A 494 18.66 17.19 27.13
N PRO A 495 18.78 15.98 27.71
CA PRO A 495 17.92 15.51 28.80
C PRO A 495 18.08 16.29 30.13
N THR A 496 19.19 17.00 30.32
CA THR A 496 19.52 17.69 31.59
C THR A 496 19.11 19.16 31.64
N ILE A 497 18.52 19.70 30.57
CA ILE A 497 18.27 21.14 30.44
C ILE A 497 16.79 21.40 30.16
N SER A 498 16.10 22.00 31.13
CA SER A 498 14.73 22.51 30.95
C SER A 498 14.78 23.85 30.20
N LEU A 499 14.91 23.81 28.88
CA LEU A 499 14.85 25.04 28.06
C LEU A 499 13.80 24.90 26.96
N ASN A 500 13.00 25.95 26.81
CA ASN A 500 12.27 26.23 25.58
C ASN A 500 13.30 26.44 24.47
N TRP A 501 13.49 25.45 23.60
CA TRP A 501 14.24 25.65 22.37
C TRP A 501 13.49 26.69 21.52
N SER A 502 14.09 27.86 21.36
CA SER A 502 13.62 28.88 20.42
C SER A 502 14.07 28.61 18.98
N THR A 503 14.95 27.61 18.77
CA THR A 503 15.58 27.34 17.46
C THR A 503 14.96 26.10 16.81
N PRO A 504 14.35 26.22 15.62
CA PRO A 504 13.74 25.09 14.94
C PRO A 504 14.79 24.15 14.33
N LEU A 505 14.48 22.85 14.26
CA LEU A 505 15.19 21.92 13.38
C LEU A 505 14.86 22.25 11.92
N ILE A 506 15.85 22.06 11.06
CA ILE A 506 15.70 22.24 9.62
C ILE A 506 15.73 20.87 8.96
N PHE A 507 14.63 20.52 8.31
CA PHE A 507 14.56 19.38 7.41
C PHE A 507 14.76 19.90 5.98
N CYS A 508 15.79 19.40 5.30
CA CYS A 508 16.16 19.85 3.95
C CYS A 508 15.77 18.80 2.90
N PRO A 509 15.31 19.22 1.70
CA PRO A 509 15.16 18.33 0.56
C PRO A 509 16.55 17.96 -0.02
N LEU A 510 17.27 17.05 0.64
CA LEU A 510 18.60 16.61 0.21
C LEU A 510 18.58 15.91 -1.16
N ASN A 511 17.43 15.35 -1.56
CA ASN A 511 17.16 14.83 -2.90
C ASN A 511 17.11 15.92 -3.99
N GLU A 512 17.09 17.20 -3.64
CA GLU A 512 17.18 18.31 -4.60
C GLU A 512 18.53 19.03 -4.53
N SER A 513 19.43 18.52 -3.67
CA SER A 513 20.72 19.14 -3.33
C SER A 513 20.55 20.60 -2.94
N TYR A 514 19.51 20.88 -2.15
CA TYR A 514 19.09 22.23 -1.80
C TYR A 514 18.74 22.38 -0.31
N CYS A 515 19.30 23.40 0.34
CA CYS A 515 18.85 23.85 1.65
C CYS A 515 19.23 25.30 1.95
N THR A 516 18.28 26.24 1.84
CA THR A 516 18.53 27.67 2.05
C THR A 516 19.08 27.99 3.44
N PRO A 517 18.53 27.45 4.54
CA PRO A 517 19.03 27.78 5.87
C PRO A 517 20.48 27.34 6.10
N LEU A 518 20.91 26.21 5.52
CA LEU A 518 22.30 25.74 5.66
C LEU A 518 23.29 26.60 4.88
N ALA A 519 22.86 27.17 3.75
CA ALA A 519 23.73 27.99 2.92
C ALA A 519 24.23 29.27 3.61
N THR A 520 23.55 29.72 4.69
CA THR A 520 23.93 30.92 5.46
C THR A 520 24.53 30.60 6.83
N MET A 521 24.61 29.32 7.23
CA MET A 521 25.10 28.92 8.55
C MET A 521 26.62 28.74 8.59
N HIS A 522 27.24 29.31 9.63
CA HIS A 522 28.67 29.17 9.89
C HIS A 522 29.03 27.92 10.71
N THR A 523 28.11 27.41 11.53
CA THR A 523 28.32 26.25 12.40
C THR A 523 26.98 25.55 12.58
N PHE A 524 26.91 24.24 12.37
CA PHE A 524 25.68 23.49 12.51
C PHE A 524 25.96 22.03 12.83
N SER A 525 24.96 21.33 13.36
CA SER A 525 24.99 19.89 13.57
C SER A 525 24.00 19.19 12.63
N ALA A 526 24.42 18.09 12.00
CA ALA A 526 23.53 17.16 11.31
C ALA A 526 23.09 16.06 12.29
N ILE A 527 21.78 15.94 12.51
CA ILE A 527 21.17 14.94 13.38
C ILE A 527 20.65 13.81 12.48
N VAL A 528 21.22 12.62 12.65
CA VAL A 528 20.93 11.45 11.83
C VAL A 528 20.25 10.40 12.70
N TYR A 529 19.06 9.97 12.27
CA TYR A 529 18.33 8.85 12.86
C TYR A 529 18.35 7.65 11.92
N ASN A 530 18.83 6.50 12.39
CA ASN A 530 18.73 5.23 11.66
C ASN A 530 17.51 4.43 12.16
N PRO A 531 16.42 4.31 11.38
CA PRO A 531 15.24 3.52 11.77
C PRO A 531 15.42 2.00 11.60
N SER A 532 16.55 1.56 11.03
CA SER A 532 16.82 0.15 10.77
C SER A 532 17.20 -0.61 12.05
N SER A 533 16.88 -1.90 12.06
CA SER A 533 17.25 -2.85 13.13
C SER A 533 18.70 -3.33 13.06
N VAL A 534 19.45 -2.90 12.04
CA VAL A 534 20.89 -3.15 11.88
C VAL A 534 21.65 -1.84 11.70
N SER A 535 22.95 -1.88 12.00
CA SER A 535 23.84 -0.75 11.77
C SER A 535 23.95 -0.42 10.28
N ASN A 536 24.09 0.86 9.96
CA ASN A 536 24.17 1.32 8.57
C ASN A 536 25.37 2.23 8.33
N GLN A 537 25.94 2.15 7.14
CA GLN A 537 26.94 3.09 6.63
C GLN A 537 26.22 4.07 5.70
N VAL A 538 25.97 5.28 6.19
CA VAL A 538 25.14 6.28 5.51
C VAL A 538 26.04 7.29 4.82
N TRP A 539 25.87 7.43 3.51
CA TRP A 539 26.49 8.50 2.72
C TRP A 539 25.53 9.68 2.67
N ILE A 540 25.98 10.84 3.15
CA ILE A 540 25.17 12.06 3.22
C ILE A 540 25.82 13.13 2.36
N ARG A 541 25.00 13.77 1.51
CA ARG A 541 25.38 14.92 0.69
C ARG A 541 24.66 16.15 1.21
N ILE A 542 25.41 17.06 1.80
CA ILE A 542 24.89 18.26 2.44
C ILE A 542 25.11 19.45 1.49
N PRO A 543 24.05 20.13 1.02
CA PRO A 543 24.21 21.31 0.19
C PRO A 543 24.73 22.48 1.03
N VAL A 544 25.88 23.03 0.62
CA VAL A 544 26.56 24.16 1.26
C VAL A 544 26.91 25.24 0.23
N THR A 545 27.14 26.47 0.68
CA THR A 545 27.53 27.58 -0.20
C THR A 545 28.99 27.50 -0.64
N LYS A 546 29.33 27.99 -1.83
CA LYS A 546 30.72 28.16 -2.31
C LYS A 546 31.48 29.30 -1.62
N GLN A 547 30.78 30.15 -0.87
CA GLN A 547 31.39 31.27 -0.15
C GLN A 547 32.12 30.86 1.13
N GLN A 548 31.85 29.66 1.66
CA GLN A 548 32.40 29.14 2.91
C GLN A 548 32.77 27.68 2.71
N THR A 549 33.83 27.22 3.39
CA THR A 549 34.16 25.80 3.42
C THR A 549 33.70 25.24 4.75
N ILE A 550 32.83 24.24 4.71
CA ILE A 550 32.29 23.55 5.88
C ILE A 550 33.09 22.27 6.09
N HIS A 551 33.53 22.03 7.33
CA HIS A 551 34.28 20.84 7.73
C HIS A 551 33.67 20.21 8.98
N LEU A 552 33.90 18.91 9.14
CA LEU A 552 33.63 18.18 10.37
C LEU A 552 34.44 18.77 11.54
N ASP A 553 33.79 19.02 12.68
CA ASP A 553 34.52 19.30 13.92
C ASP A 553 35.14 18.01 14.47
N ALA A 554 36.38 17.75 14.04
CA ALA A 554 37.13 16.55 14.41
C ALA A 554 37.41 16.45 15.93
N ALA A 555 37.44 17.58 16.65
CA ALA A 555 37.69 17.58 18.10
C ALA A 555 36.48 17.02 18.84
N ILE A 556 35.28 17.49 18.50
CA ILE A 556 34.04 16.96 19.07
C ILE A 556 33.80 15.52 18.60
N ALA A 557 33.97 15.23 17.30
CA ALA A 557 33.80 13.87 16.76
C ALA A 557 34.70 12.84 17.48
N LYS A 558 35.98 13.17 17.70
CA LYS A 558 36.91 12.32 18.44
C LYS A 558 36.53 12.18 19.92
N LYS A 559 36.14 13.28 20.58
CA LYS A 559 35.74 13.28 22.00
C LYS A 559 34.57 12.33 22.27
N PHE A 560 33.60 12.27 21.36
CA PHE A 560 32.39 11.45 21.49
C PHE A 560 32.44 10.12 20.72
N SER A 561 33.59 9.80 20.11
CA SER A 561 33.78 8.58 19.31
C SER A 561 32.74 8.42 18.19
N ILE A 562 32.44 9.53 17.48
CA ILE A 562 31.58 9.52 16.30
C ILE A 562 32.38 8.93 15.13
N ASP A 563 31.93 7.78 14.61
CA ASP A 563 32.50 7.17 13.40
C ASP A 563 31.96 7.87 12.15
N VAL A 564 32.66 8.92 11.74
CA VAL A 564 32.35 9.75 10.58
C VAL A 564 33.62 10.08 9.81
N THR A 565 33.54 10.02 8.49
CA THR A 565 34.61 10.40 7.57
C THR A 565 34.11 11.52 6.66
N GLU A 566 34.77 12.68 6.71
CA GLU A 566 34.62 13.71 5.68
C GLU A 566 35.36 13.27 4.42
N ILE A 567 34.63 13.19 3.31
CA ILE A 567 35.18 12.77 2.02
C ILE A 567 35.68 14.00 1.24
N GLY A 568 34.92 15.08 1.29
CA GLY A 568 35.27 16.37 0.69
C GLY A 568 34.05 17.08 0.12
N THR A 569 34.32 18.17 -0.61
CA THR A 569 33.28 19.00 -1.23
C THR A 569 33.35 18.94 -2.75
N ILE A 570 32.19 18.89 -3.42
CA ILE A 570 32.11 18.84 -4.88
C ILE A 570 31.15 19.88 -5.46
N ASN A 571 31.42 20.30 -6.70
CA ASN A 571 30.45 21.06 -7.48
C ASN A 571 29.23 20.18 -7.79
N LEU A 572 28.04 20.79 -7.84
CA LEU A 572 26.84 20.10 -8.27
C LEU A 572 27.04 19.53 -9.69
N SER A 573 26.69 18.26 -9.86
CA SER A 573 26.63 17.64 -11.19
C SER A 573 25.68 18.43 -12.11
N PRO A 574 26.01 18.57 -13.41
CA PRO A 574 25.11 19.15 -14.41
C PRO A 574 23.70 18.54 -14.40
N SER A 575 23.57 17.28 -13.97
CA SER A 575 22.29 16.60 -13.78
C SER A 575 21.35 17.34 -12.83
N PHE A 576 21.87 17.88 -11.74
CA PHE A 576 21.06 18.60 -10.75
C PHE A 576 20.59 19.94 -11.28
N LEU A 577 21.36 20.59 -12.15
CA LEU A 577 21.02 21.89 -12.74
C LEU A 577 19.72 21.86 -13.56
N ARG A 578 19.26 20.68 -13.98
CA ARG A 578 18.01 20.47 -14.75
C ARG A 578 16.73 20.49 -13.92
N ILE A 579 16.81 20.32 -12.60
CA ILE A 579 15.62 20.36 -11.73
C ILE A 579 15.17 21.83 -11.61
N PRO A 580 13.97 22.24 -12.02
CA PRO A 580 13.56 23.65 -12.07
C PRO A 580 13.30 24.23 -10.67
N LEU A 581 14.36 24.57 -9.95
CA LEU A 581 14.29 25.25 -8.65
C LEU A 581 14.42 26.76 -8.88
N GLY A 582 13.55 27.57 -8.30
CA GLY A 582 13.50 29.03 -8.51
C GLY A 582 14.66 29.85 -7.93
N PHE A 583 15.86 29.28 -7.80
CA PHE A 583 17.03 29.90 -7.16
C PHE A 583 18.34 29.56 -7.91
N PRO A 584 19.34 30.47 -7.89
CA PRO A 584 20.62 30.27 -8.57
C PRO A 584 21.50 29.23 -7.87
N ARG A 585 21.67 28.04 -8.48
CA ARG A 585 22.51 26.94 -7.96
C ARG A 585 24.00 27.01 -8.31
N ASN A 586 24.41 27.99 -9.12
CA ASN A 586 25.81 28.20 -9.45
C ASN A 586 26.70 28.46 -8.22
N GLN A 587 26.10 28.88 -7.09
CA GLN A 587 26.77 29.12 -5.81
C GLN A 587 26.68 27.95 -4.81
N VAL A 588 26.06 26.83 -5.17
CA VAL A 588 25.90 25.65 -4.28
C VAL A 588 26.92 24.56 -4.63
N GLN A 589 27.42 23.88 -3.61
CA GLN A 589 28.29 22.71 -3.67
C GLN A 589 27.80 21.66 -2.65
N GLU A 590 28.19 20.39 -2.80
CA GLU A 590 27.80 19.31 -1.87
C GLU A 590 29.00 18.90 -1.02
N LEU A 591 28.86 19.00 0.32
CA LEU A 591 29.76 18.35 1.27
C LEU A 591 29.36 16.88 1.41
N ILE A 592 30.30 15.97 1.20
CA ILE A 592 30.09 14.53 1.25
C ILE A 592 30.72 13.98 2.52
N ILE A 593 29.90 13.27 3.31
CA ILE A 593 30.34 12.54 4.48
C ILE A 593 29.86 11.10 4.41
N ARG A 594 30.60 10.22 5.10
CA ARG A 594 30.17 8.86 5.39
C ARG A 594 30.11 8.70 6.90
N VAL A 595 28.96 8.27 7.43
CA VAL A 595 28.75 8.07 8.87
C VAL A 595 28.26 6.65 9.15
N HIS A 596 28.84 6.03 10.18
CA HIS A 596 28.33 4.79 10.74
C HIS A 596 27.27 5.09 11.80
N VAL A 597 26.05 4.60 11.59
CA VAL A 597 24.92 4.85 12.48
C VAL A 597 24.40 3.51 13.02
N PRO A 598 24.49 3.26 14.34
CA PRO A 598 23.98 2.04 14.98
C PRO A 598 22.46 1.83 14.75
N PRO A 599 21.89 0.66 15.06
CA PRO A 599 20.49 0.38 14.81
C PRO A 599 19.59 1.19 15.74
N LEU A 600 18.42 1.63 15.23
CA LEU A 600 17.43 2.41 15.97
C LEU A 600 18.05 3.51 16.82
N SER A 601 18.98 4.27 16.23
CA SER A 601 19.85 5.21 16.93
C SER A 601 19.79 6.63 16.39
N LEU A 602 19.99 7.59 17.28
CA LEU A 602 20.05 9.02 17.01
C LEU A 602 21.45 9.54 17.34
N GLN A 603 22.08 10.20 16.37
CA GLN A 603 23.43 10.73 16.49
C GLN A 603 23.52 12.14 15.91
N ALA A 604 24.16 13.06 16.63
CA ALA A 604 24.46 14.41 16.14
C ALA A 604 25.91 14.47 15.63
N ILE A 605 26.13 15.14 14.49
CA ILE A 605 27.43 15.28 13.83
C ILE A 605 27.73 16.78 13.66
N PRO A 606 28.79 17.31 14.30
CA PRO A 606 29.09 18.75 14.32
C PRO A 606 29.90 19.19 13.09
N PHE A 607 29.55 20.37 12.56
CA PHE A 607 30.21 21.01 11.44
C PHE A 607 30.53 22.48 11.74
N ILE A 608 31.72 22.90 11.31
CA ILE A 608 32.24 24.27 11.46
C ILE A 608 32.67 24.83 10.12
N SER A 609 32.46 26.14 9.92
CA SER A 609 32.94 26.86 8.73
C SER A 609 34.36 27.37 8.93
N SER A 610 35.12 27.39 7.84
CA SER A 610 36.40 28.09 7.75
C SER A 610 36.34 29.16 6.65
N LYS A 611 37.10 30.24 6.83
CA LYS A 611 37.24 31.32 5.83
C LYS A 611 38.16 30.95 4.66
N GLN A 612 38.78 29.77 4.67
CA GLN A 612 39.63 29.33 3.57
C GLN A 612 38.76 28.81 2.44
N GLN A 613 38.83 29.46 1.29
CA GLN A 613 38.10 29.04 0.09
C GLN A 613 38.84 27.84 -0.52
N GLN A 614 38.22 26.66 -0.48
CA GLN A 614 38.79 25.48 -1.14
C GLN A 614 38.50 25.55 -2.64
N SER A 615 39.54 25.49 -3.48
CA SER A 615 39.36 25.39 -4.93
C SER A 615 38.82 24.01 -5.28
N VAL A 616 37.53 23.92 -5.60
CA VAL A 616 36.93 22.69 -6.15
C VAL A 616 37.23 22.64 -7.64
N GLU A 617 37.89 21.58 -8.10
CA GLU A 617 38.16 21.39 -9.53
C GLU A 617 36.86 21.44 -10.35
N PRO A 618 36.84 22.16 -11.48
CA PRO A 618 35.71 22.15 -12.39
C PRO A 618 35.55 20.76 -13.02
N LEU A 619 34.29 20.36 -13.24
CA LEU A 619 34.00 19.15 -14.02
C LEU A 619 34.32 19.43 -15.49
N VAL A 620 35.26 18.67 -16.07
CA VAL A 620 35.64 18.76 -17.49
C VAL A 620 35.08 17.54 -18.22
N SER A 621 34.35 17.78 -19.31
CA SER A 621 33.80 16.70 -20.12
C SER A 621 34.92 15.89 -20.79
N THR A 622 34.70 14.59 -20.93
CA THR A 622 35.69 13.66 -21.48
C THR A 622 35.24 13.18 -22.86
N ASN A 623 36.15 13.17 -23.83
CA ASN A 623 35.90 12.62 -25.17
C ASN A 623 36.66 11.29 -25.42
N SER A 624 37.18 10.68 -24.35
CA SER A 624 37.93 9.42 -24.39
C SER A 624 37.25 8.38 -23.50
N SER A 625 37.45 7.11 -23.80
CA SER A 625 37.03 6.03 -22.90
C SER A 625 37.58 6.24 -21.49
N CYS A 626 36.79 5.89 -20.47
CA CYS A 626 37.21 5.94 -19.08
C CYS A 626 36.65 4.73 -18.32
N SER A 627 37.21 4.45 -17.14
CA SER A 627 36.67 3.43 -16.24
C SER A 627 36.60 3.96 -14.82
N ILE A 628 35.58 3.51 -14.09
CA ILE A 628 35.48 3.72 -12.64
C ILE A 628 35.60 2.38 -11.92
N GLU A 629 36.13 2.37 -10.71
CA GLU A 629 36.29 1.15 -9.92
C GLU A 629 36.03 1.30 -8.42
N ASN A 630 35.67 0.18 -7.78
CA ASN A 630 35.69 0.03 -6.31
C ASN A 630 36.20 -1.37 -5.93
N GLN A 631 35.95 -1.84 -4.70
CA GLN A 631 36.38 -3.16 -4.25
C GLN A 631 35.71 -4.33 -5.00
N HIS A 632 34.56 -4.11 -5.65
CA HIS A 632 33.74 -5.16 -6.26
C HIS A 632 33.70 -5.11 -7.79
N TYR A 633 33.75 -3.91 -8.37
CA TYR A 633 33.50 -3.69 -9.80
C TYR A 633 34.57 -2.84 -10.46
N ILE A 634 34.76 -3.06 -11.77
CA ILE A 634 35.30 -2.06 -12.71
C ILE A 634 34.24 -1.86 -13.78
N LEU A 635 33.78 -0.62 -13.97
CA LEU A 635 32.80 -0.25 -14.98
C LEU A 635 33.47 0.61 -16.04
N THR A 636 33.37 0.21 -17.31
CA THR A 636 34.05 0.88 -18.42
C THR A 636 33.04 1.54 -19.37
N VAL A 637 33.31 2.78 -19.76
CA VAL A 637 32.58 3.51 -20.79
C VAL A 637 33.46 3.80 -22.02
N ASN A 638 32.84 3.81 -23.20
CA ASN A 638 33.50 4.14 -24.46
C ASN A 638 33.62 5.66 -24.68
N GLU A 639 34.13 6.06 -25.83
CA GLU A 639 34.31 7.47 -26.23
C GLU A 639 32.97 8.22 -26.40
N GLN A 640 31.86 7.51 -26.54
CA GLN A 640 30.49 8.07 -26.57
C GLN A 640 29.84 8.09 -25.17
N GLY A 641 30.59 7.73 -24.13
CA GLY A 641 30.12 7.68 -22.75
C GLY A 641 29.21 6.48 -22.44
N SER A 642 28.97 5.59 -23.38
CA SER A 642 28.11 4.41 -23.18
C SER A 642 28.86 3.33 -22.41
N ILE A 643 28.19 2.69 -21.45
CA ILE A 643 28.75 1.55 -20.70
C ILE A 643 28.91 0.37 -21.66
N VAL A 644 30.10 -0.23 -21.67
CA VAL A 644 30.43 -1.36 -22.56
C VAL A 644 30.84 -2.62 -21.83
N SER A 645 31.36 -2.51 -20.61
CA SER A 645 31.76 -3.66 -19.81
C SER A 645 31.65 -3.43 -18.31
N LEU A 646 31.44 -4.54 -17.59
CA LEU A 646 31.45 -4.64 -16.13
C LEU A 646 32.34 -5.80 -15.73
N LYS A 647 33.46 -5.53 -15.05
CA LYS A 647 34.31 -6.55 -14.42
C LYS A 647 33.86 -6.81 -12.99
N LEU A 648 33.52 -8.05 -12.70
CA LEU A 648 33.19 -8.60 -11.39
C LEU A 648 34.50 -9.05 -10.71
N LYS A 649 35.08 -8.22 -9.84
CA LYS A 649 36.42 -8.46 -9.27
C LYS A 649 36.49 -9.77 -8.47
N SER A 650 35.45 -10.10 -7.70
CA SER A 650 35.39 -11.31 -6.87
C SER A 650 35.38 -12.61 -7.68
N LEU A 651 35.01 -12.55 -8.96
CA LEU A 651 34.93 -13.70 -9.86
C LEU A 651 36.00 -13.68 -10.95
N ASP A 652 36.84 -12.64 -10.97
CA ASP A 652 37.75 -12.29 -12.07
C ASP A 652 37.09 -12.44 -13.46
N LYS A 653 35.84 -11.98 -13.56
CA LYS A 653 34.99 -12.17 -14.74
C LYS A 653 34.56 -10.82 -15.30
N GLU A 654 34.74 -10.62 -16.60
CA GLU A 654 34.22 -9.45 -17.31
C GLU A 654 33.01 -9.86 -18.15
N ILE A 655 31.94 -9.08 -18.06
CA ILE A 655 30.74 -9.25 -18.87
C ILE A 655 30.50 -8.01 -19.72
N ASN A 656 29.96 -8.20 -20.91
CA ASN A 656 29.39 -7.13 -21.71
C ASN A 656 28.15 -6.61 -20.98
N PHE A 657 28.21 -5.39 -20.50
CA PHE A 657 27.13 -4.79 -19.74
C PHE A 657 26.82 -3.42 -20.33
N GLN A 658 25.54 -3.14 -20.50
CA GLN A 658 25.03 -1.88 -21.01
C GLN A 658 23.92 -1.39 -20.10
N GLN A 659 23.85 -0.08 -19.92
CA GLN A 659 22.66 0.58 -19.45
C GLN A 659 22.25 1.60 -20.51
N ASN A 660 20.96 1.61 -20.86
CA ASN A 660 20.41 2.50 -21.89
C ASN A 660 19.15 3.20 -21.39
N PHE A 661 19.04 4.49 -21.70
CA PHE A 661 17.76 5.20 -21.67
C PHE A 661 17.06 5.07 -23.02
N SER A 662 15.77 4.76 -22.98
CA SER A 662 14.93 4.61 -24.16
C SER A 662 13.52 5.09 -23.85
N TYR A 663 12.65 5.18 -24.86
CA TYR A 663 11.25 5.47 -24.65
C TYR A 663 10.34 4.75 -25.64
N TYR A 664 9.14 4.44 -25.17
CA TYR A 664 8.02 4.04 -26.00
C TYR A 664 7.19 5.26 -26.40
N THR A 665 6.61 5.22 -27.59
CA THR A 665 5.58 6.17 -27.99
C THR A 665 4.22 5.65 -27.54
N SER A 666 3.45 6.44 -26.78
CA SER A 666 2.11 6.08 -26.33
C SER A 666 1.14 5.92 -27.49
N SER A 667 0.36 4.86 -27.48
CA SER A 667 -0.73 4.68 -28.44
C SER A 667 -1.91 5.59 -28.10
N GLY A 668 -2.41 6.32 -29.09
CA GLY A 668 -3.79 6.81 -29.08
C GLY A 668 -4.73 5.67 -29.47
N SER A 669 -5.51 5.83 -30.54
CA SER A 669 -6.22 4.73 -31.20
C SER A 669 -5.48 4.33 -32.47
N ASP A 670 -5.49 3.04 -32.82
CA ASP A 670 -4.95 2.54 -34.09
C ASP A 670 -5.89 1.50 -34.73
N GLY A 671 -5.50 0.95 -35.88
CA GLY A 671 -6.28 -0.08 -36.56
C GLY A 671 -6.34 -1.43 -35.83
N LYS A 672 -5.61 -1.62 -34.73
CA LYS A 672 -5.62 -2.85 -33.92
C LYS A 672 -6.57 -2.75 -32.72
N SER A 673 -6.66 -1.59 -32.09
CA SER A 673 -7.57 -1.36 -30.97
C SER A 673 -7.83 0.14 -30.75
N HIS A 674 -9.02 0.45 -30.25
CA HIS A 674 -9.40 1.78 -29.77
C HIS A 674 -8.79 2.13 -28.41
N GLN A 675 -8.23 1.14 -27.69
CA GLN A 675 -7.63 1.37 -26.38
C GLN A 675 -6.42 2.29 -26.49
N GLN A 676 -6.40 3.36 -25.70
CA GLN A 676 -5.30 4.32 -25.66
C GLN A 676 -4.43 4.07 -24.42
N SER A 677 -3.17 4.53 -24.45
CA SER A 677 -2.33 4.66 -23.26
C SER A 677 -2.82 5.85 -22.44
N GLY A 678 -2.79 5.74 -21.11
CA GLY A 678 -3.31 6.76 -20.21
C GLY A 678 -2.83 6.57 -18.78
N LEU A 679 -3.63 7.02 -17.81
CA LEU A 679 -3.29 6.93 -16.39
C LEU A 679 -3.15 5.47 -15.91
N TYR A 680 -4.04 4.59 -16.37
CA TYR A 680 -4.05 3.18 -16.01
C TYR A 680 -3.28 2.32 -17.00
N VAL A 681 -3.56 2.52 -18.29
CA VAL A 681 -3.11 1.62 -19.37
C VAL A 681 -1.74 2.02 -19.89
N PHE A 682 -0.87 1.04 -20.08
CA PHE A 682 0.34 1.15 -20.89
C PHE A 682 0.10 0.42 -22.20
N ARG A 683 0.10 1.17 -23.31
CA ARG A 683 -0.01 0.60 -24.66
C ARG A 683 0.98 1.28 -25.61
N PRO A 684 2.15 0.69 -25.89
CA PRO A 684 3.15 1.29 -26.77
C PRO A 684 2.81 1.09 -28.26
N VAL A 685 3.17 2.05 -29.10
CA VAL A 685 3.07 1.93 -30.57
C VAL A 685 4.28 1.18 -31.13
N GLY A 686 4.05 -0.03 -31.65
CA GLY A 686 4.85 -0.67 -32.72
C GLY A 686 6.38 -0.74 -32.58
N THR A 687 6.94 -0.45 -31.41
CA THR A 687 8.38 -0.27 -31.20
C THR A 687 8.85 -1.25 -30.15
N ASN A 688 9.34 -2.40 -30.59
CA ASN A 688 10.21 -3.26 -29.80
C ASN A 688 11.46 -3.56 -30.67
N PRO A 689 12.65 -3.06 -30.31
CA PRO A 689 12.97 -2.33 -29.08
C PRO A 689 12.41 -0.88 -29.05
N PRO A 690 12.29 -0.26 -27.85
CA PRO A 690 11.95 1.16 -27.72
C PRO A 690 13.02 2.07 -28.35
N LYS A 691 12.68 3.34 -28.58
CA LYS A 691 13.60 4.32 -29.19
C LYS A 691 14.68 4.74 -28.19
N GLN A 692 15.95 4.51 -28.53
CA GLN A 692 17.08 4.85 -27.68
C GLN A 692 17.32 6.36 -27.61
N VAL A 693 17.76 6.84 -26.45
CA VAL A 693 18.15 8.23 -26.19
C VAL A 693 19.66 8.33 -26.17
N ASN A 694 20.21 9.27 -26.96
CA ASN A 694 21.66 9.43 -27.09
C ASN A 694 22.26 10.23 -25.93
N ILE A 695 23.48 9.86 -25.54
CA ILE A 695 24.33 10.62 -24.64
C ILE A 695 24.94 11.78 -25.44
N ASN A 696 24.80 13.00 -24.95
CA ASN A 696 25.40 14.18 -25.55
C ASN A 696 26.79 14.45 -24.97
N GLU A 697 26.91 14.32 -23.65
CA GLU A 697 28.13 14.64 -22.91
C GLU A 697 28.29 13.67 -21.74
N PHE A 698 29.52 13.36 -21.36
CA PHE A 698 29.81 12.63 -20.14
C PHE A 698 31.09 13.10 -19.44
N TYR A 699 31.18 12.79 -18.16
CA TYR A 699 32.23 13.23 -17.25
C TYR A 699 32.64 12.06 -16.38
N CYS A 700 33.95 11.85 -16.17
CA CYS A 700 34.48 10.82 -15.28
C CYS A 700 35.23 11.45 -14.12
N LEU A 701 34.86 11.10 -12.90
CA LEU A 701 35.41 11.68 -11.68
C LEU A 701 35.93 10.57 -10.76
N LYS A 702 37.24 10.60 -10.48
CA LYS A 702 37.89 9.71 -9.51
C LYS A 702 38.25 10.47 -8.24
N ARG A 703 37.84 9.95 -7.09
CA ARG A 703 38.07 10.55 -5.77
C ARG A 703 38.35 9.46 -4.74
N LYS A 704 38.90 9.88 -3.60
CA LYS A 704 39.05 8.99 -2.45
C LYS A 704 37.66 8.67 -1.89
N GLY A 705 37.31 7.39 -1.74
CA GLY A 705 36.02 6.97 -1.19
C GLY A 705 34.98 6.57 -2.23
N TYR A 706 35.03 7.14 -3.44
CA TYR A 706 34.09 6.84 -4.52
C TYR A 706 34.58 7.34 -5.89
N GLU A 707 34.06 6.73 -6.94
CA GLU A 707 34.24 7.16 -8.33
C GLU A 707 32.88 7.29 -9.04
N GLU A 708 32.73 8.27 -9.95
CA GLU A 708 31.47 8.56 -10.63
C GLU A 708 31.62 8.80 -12.12
N ILE A 709 30.57 8.47 -12.86
CA ILE A 709 30.35 8.88 -14.24
C ILE A 709 29.06 9.70 -14.29
N THR A 710 29.11 10.94 -14.77
CA THR A 710 27.90 11.70 -15.10
C THR A 710 27.65 11.60 -16.59
N GLN A 711 26.45 11.19 -17.00
CA GLN A 711 26.00 11.19 -18.38
C GLN A 711 24.85 12.19 -18.55
N VAL A 712 24.98 13.06 -19.53
CA VAL A 712 23.97 14.05 -19.90
C VAL A 712 23.37 13.62 -21.22
N TYR A 713 22.11 13.22 -21.17
CA TYR A 713 21.31 12.92 -22.36
C TYR A 713 20.71 14.24 -22.88
N SER A 714 19.97 14.20 -23.98
CA SER A 714 19.33 15.37 -24.63
C SER A 714 18.34 16.13 -23.72
N SER A 715 17.23 16.66 -24.23
CA SER A 715 16.23 17.35 -23.39
C SER A 715 15.62 16.45 -22.30
N PHE A 716 15.64 15.11 -22.47
CA PHE A 716 14.88 14.20 -21.61
C PHE A 716 15.51 13.87 -20.25
N GLY A 717 16.82 14.00 -20.06
CA GLY A 717 17.39 13.64 -18.76
C GLY A 717 18.90 13.57 -18.67
N SER A 718 19.36 13.04 -17.54
CA SER A 718 20.76 12.84 -17.19
C SER A 718 20.86 11.83 -16.04
N GLN A 719 22.03 11.27 -15.80
CA GLN A 719 22.26 10.41 -14.64
C GLN A 719 23.68 10.49 -14.11
N VAL A 720 23.83 10.13 -12.84
CA VAL A 720 25.12 9.92 -12.18
C VAL A 720 25.21 8.44 -11.77
N ILE A 721 26.22 7.77 -12.29
CA ILE A 721 26.56 6.37 -11.99
C ILE A 721 27.70 6.39 -10.98
N ARG A 722 27.54 5.73 -9.83
CA ARG A 722 28.52 5.78 -8.73
C ARG A 722 28.96 4.40 -8.29
N LEU A 723 30.26 4.26 -8.07
CA LEU A 723 30.87 3.16 -7.33
C LEU A 723 31.43 3.72 -6.02
N LEU A 724 30.82 3.35 -4.90
CA LEU A 724 31.31 3.71 -3.56
C LEU A 724 32.30 2.63 -3.11
N ASP A 725 33.43 3.00 -2.49
CA ASP A 725 34.59 2.12 -2.24
C ASP A 725 34.23 0.74 -1.68
N SER A 726 33.32 0.69 -0.70
CA SER A 726 32.94 -0.54 0.03
C SER A 726 31.56 -1.10 -0.36
N SER A 727 30.88 -0.52 -1.34
CA SER A 727 29.53 -0.96 -1.72
C SER A 727 29.58 -2.09 -2.75
N SER A 728 28.84 -3.17 -2.51
CA SER A 728 28.69 -4.30 -3.44
C SER A 728 27.67 -4.04 -4.56
N TYR A 729 27.37 -2.76 -4.83
CA TYR A 729 26.41 -2.31 -5.83
C TYR A 729 26.90 -1.08 -6.58
N ILE A 730 26.28 -0.85 -7.73
CA ILE A 730 26.41 0.33 -8.57
C ILE A 730 25.16 1.20 -8.34
N GLU A 731 25.34 2.46 -7.97
CA GLU A 731 24.23 3.40 -7.81
C GLU A 731 23.97 4.14 -9.13
N PHE A 732 22.74 4.09 -9.62
CA PHE A 732 22.25 4.86 -10.76
C PHE A 732 21.27 5.93 -10.26
N ASP A 733 21.72 7.17 -10.17
CA ASP A 733 20.92 8.33 -9.75
C ASP A 733 20.51 9.12 -11.00
N TRP A 734 19.24 9.03 -11.37
CA TRP A 734 18.72 9.52 -12.64
C TRP A 734 17.80 10.73 -12.42
N VAL A 735 17.83 11.65 -13.39
CA VAL A 735 16.94 12.81 -13.48
C VAL A 735 16.31 12.79 -14.86
N VAL A 736 15.00 12.56 -14.93
CA VAL A 736 14.22 12.42 -16.18
C VAL A 736 13.04 13.38 -16.15
N GLY A 737 12.82 14.12 -17.22
CA GLY A 737 11.75 15.11 -17.27
C GLY A 737 11.72 15.86 -18.57
N ARG A 738 10.84 16.88 -18.65
CA ARG A 738 10.61 17.63 -19.91
C ARG A 738 10.29 16.68 -21.08
N LEU A 739 9.59 15.59 -20.78
CA LEU A 739 9.21 14.60 -21.78
C LEU A 739 8.33 15.25 -22.84
N ASP A 740 8.54 14.88 -24.10
CA ASP A 740 7.63 15.27 -25.18
C ASP A 740 6.26 14.61 -24.98
N ALA A 741 5.27 15.07 -25.73
CA ALA A 741 3.95 14.44 -25.76
C ALA A 741 4.05 12.95 -26.15
N ASN A 742 3.28 12.10 -25.46
CA ASN A 742 3.17 10.65 -25.74
C ASN A 742 4.49 9.89 -25.61
N VAL A 743 5.29 10.22 -24.59
CA VAL A 743 6.57 9.58 -24.29
C VAL A 743 6.48 8.83 -22.96
N GLU A 744 6.82 7.55 -22.99
CA GLU A 744 6.91 6.66 -21.82
C GLU A 744 8.36 6.19 -21.68
N PHE A 745 9.07 6.81 -20.75
CA PHE A 745 10.53 6.76 -20.64
C PHE A 745 10.98 5.59 -19.75
N VAL A 746 11.96 4.83 -20.24
CA VAL A 746 12.45 3.59 -19.61
C VAL A 746 13.97 3.59 -19.49
N THR A 747 14.46 2.87 -18.49
CA THR A 747 15.85 2.45 -18.39
C THR A 747 15.95 0.95 -18.56
N SER A 748 16.94 0.48 -19.30
CA SER A 748 17.26 -0.94 -19.38
C SER A 748 18.68 -1.20 -18.87
N TYR A 749 18.84 -2.27 -18.11
CA TYR A 749 20.11 -2.84 -17.69
C TYR A 749 20.24 -4.19 -18.37
N GLU A 750 21.26 -4.37 -19.22
CA GLU A 750 21.36 -5.58 -20.02
C GLU A 750 22.78 -6.09 -20.19
N SER A 751 22.90 -7.41 -20.26
CA SER A 751 24.12 -8.12 -20.61
C SER A 751 23.79 -9.27 -21.55
N ARG A 752 24.44 -9.30 -22.71
CA ARG A 752 24.32 -10.44 -23.65
C ARG A 752 24.97 -11.72 -23.12
N ASP A 753 25.78 -11.60 -22.07
CA ASP A 753 26.46 -12.73 -21.43
C ASP A 753 25.63 -13.32 -20.27
N LEU A 754 24.43 -12.79 -20.00
CA LEU A 754 23.47 -13.34 -19.04
C LEU A 754 22.27 -13.95 -19.77
N ASN A 755 21.89 -15.17 -19.38
CA ASN A 755 20.71 -15.82 -19.92
C ASN A 755 19.76 -16.30 -18.81
N ASN A 756 18.62 -15.64 -18.68
CA ASN A 756 17.57 -15.97 -17.72
C ASN A 756 16.42 -16.81 -18.30
N ALA A 757 16.51 -17.27 -19.55
CA ALA A 757 15.54 -18.15 -20.20
C ALA A 757 14.07 -17.69 -20.03
N GLY A 758 13.82 -16.39 -20.23
CA GLY A 758 12.52 -15.75 -20.05
C GLY A 758 12.02 -15.62 -18.61
N THR A 759 12.75 -16.12 -17.60
CA THR A 759 12.35 -16.11 -16.20
C THR A 759 12.90 -14.88 -15.48
N PHE A 760 12.07 -14.19 -14.71
CA PHE A 760 12.47 -13.08 -13.86
C PHE A 760 11.64 -13.07 -12.58
N TYR A 761 12.06 -12.33 -11.57
CA TYR A 761 11.38 -12.29 -10.27
C TYR A 761 11.12 -10.85 -9.88
N THR A 762 9.88 -10.54 -9.51
CA THR A 762 9.49 -9.21 -9.02
C THR A 762 8.97 -9.34 -7.60
N ASP A 763 9.20 -8.32 -6.77
CA ASP A 763 8.59 -8.32 -5.44
C ASP A 763 7.05 -8.26 -5.52
N SER A 764 6.36 -8.78 -4.49
CA SER A 764 4.94 -8.59 -4.23
C SER A 764 4.81 -7.68 -3.02
N SER A 765 4.37 -6.45 -3.26
CA SER A 765 4.19 -5.40 -2.25
C SER A 765 5.46 -5.12 -1.41
N GLY A 766 6.64 -5.32 -1.99
CA GLY A 766 7.95 -5.09 -1.35
C GLY A 766 8.48 -6.25 -0.52
N ARG A 767 7.86 -7.44 -0.60
CA ARG A 767 8.13 -8.57 0.30
C ARG A 767 8.47 -9.86 -0.45
N SER A 768 7.54 -10.80 -0.65
CA SER A 768 7.84 -12.04 -1.38
C SER A 768 8.29 -11.77 -2.82
N LEU A 769 9.18 -12.61 -3.37
CA LEU A 769 9.53 -12.63 -4.78
C LEU A 769 8.58 -13.56 -5.55
N MET A 770 7.96 -13.01 -6.59
CA MET A 770 7.08 -13.72 -7.50
C MET A 770 7.86 -14.10 -8.77
N LYS A 771 7.91 -15.39 -9.07
CA LYS A 771 8.46 -15.88 -10.35
C LYS A 771 7.53 -15.45 -11.49
N ARG A 772 8.11 -14.83 -12.51
CA ARG A 772 7.46 -14.42 -13.76
C ARG A 772 8.14 -15.12 -14.93
N ILE A 773 7.35 -15.51 -15.93
CA ILE A 773 7.86 -16.06 -17.18
C ILE A 773 7.30 -15.22 -18.31
N ARG A 774 8.18 -14.67 -19.14
CA ARG A 774 7.81 -13.82 -20.27
C ARG A 774 6.77 -14.53 -21.16
N ASP A 775 5.70 -13.82 -21.50
CA ASP A 775 4.56 -14.27 -22.31
C ASP A 775 3.81 -15.50 -21.76
N GLN A 776 3.90 -15.75 -20.44
CA GLN A 776 3.18 -16.82 -19.77
C GLN A 776 2.45 -16.32 -18.53
N ARG A 777 1.45 -17.09 -18.10
CA ARG A 777 0.64 -16.86 -16.91
C ARG A 777 0.33 -18.17 -16.22
N ASP A 778 0.27 -18.14 -14.90
CA ASP A 778 -0.03 -19.31 -14.10
C ASP A 778 -1.55 -19.56 -14.05
N GLY A 779 -1.97 -20.79 -14.37
CA GLY A 779 -3.32 -21.28 -14.12
C GLY A 779 -4.35 -21.06 -15.23
N TYR A 780 -3.99 -20.47 -16.37
CA TYR A 780 -4.90 -20.33 -17.52
C TYR A 780 -4.15 -20.26 -18.85
N ARG A 781 -4.87 -20.49 -19.95
CA ARG A 781 -4.31 -20.33 -21.30
C ARG A 781 -4.21 -18.85 -21.65
N PHE A 782 -3.00 -18.33 -21.70
CA PHE A 782 -2.74 -16.92 -21.99
C PHE A 782 -2.31 -16.71 -23.45
N SER A 783 -3.01 -15.82 -24.14
CA SER A 783 -2.61 -15.27 -25.43
C SER A 783 -2.11 -13.84 -25.24
N GLN A 784 -0.85 -13.60 -25.63
CA GLN A 784 -0.24 -12.27 -25.51
C GLN A 784 -0.78 -11.33 -26.60
N SER A 785 -1.32 -10.18 -26.18
CA SER A 785 -1.77 -9.12 -27.10
C SER A 785 -0.83 -7.90 -27.14
N GLU A 786 0.04 -7.74 -26.13
CA GLU A 786 1.00 -6.63 -26.04
C GLU A 786 2.34 -7.13 -25.46
N THR A 787 3.34 -7.35 -26.31
CA THR A 787 4.61 -8.00 -25.93
C THR A 787 5.42 -7.26 -24.86
N SER A 788 5.28 -5.94 -24.78
CA SER A 788 5.88 -5.15 -23.71
C SER A 788 4.95 -5.04 -22.51
N ALA A 789 3.78 -4.40 -22.68
CA ALA A 789 2.87 -4.10 -21.57
C ALA A 789 2.37 -5.34 -20.83
N GLY A 790 2.19 -6.47 -21.52
CA GLY A 790 1.81 -7.74 -20.92
C GLY A 790 2.95 -8.46 -20.19
N ASN A 791 4.17 -7.92 -20.16
CA ASN A 791 5.29 -8.45 -19.38
C ASN A 791 5.79 -7.46 -18.32
N TYR A 792 5.09 -6.35 -18.14
CA TYR A 792 5.31 -5.41 -17.05
C TYR A 792 4.59 -5.86 -15.79
N TYR A 793 5.30 -5.83 -14.68
CA TYR A 793 4.81 -6.13 -13.34
C TYR A 793 5.18 -4.96 -12.40
N PRO A 794 4.47 -4.80 -11.28
CA PRO A 794 4.84 -3.78 -10.30
C PRO A 794 6.13 -4.17 -9.59
N LEU A 795 7.01 -3.19 -9.44
CA LEU A 795 8.26 -3.26 -8.68
C LEU A 795 8.12 -2.28 -7.51
N VAL A 796 7.74 -2.76 -6.33
CA VAL A 796 7.62 -1.88 -5.14
C VAL A 796 8.99 -1.69 -4.49
N THR A 797 9.86 -2.71 -4.56
CA THR A 797 11.25 -2.64 -4.07
C THR A 797 12.28 -3.14 -5.07
N GLY A 798 11.95 -4.01 -6.04
CA GLY A 798 12.91 -4.41 -7.06
C GLY A 798 12.58 -5.64 -7.91
N ILE A 799 13.55 -5.97 -8.75
CA ILE A 799 13.49 -7.07 -9.74
C ILE A 799 14.81 -7.84 -9.79
N ILE A 800 14.73 -9.13 -10.12
CA ILE A 800 15.86 -10.05 -10.24
C ILE A 800 15.77 -10.85 -11.55
N ILE A 801 16.90 -11.04 -12.22
CA ILE A 801 17.11 -12.09 -13.21
C ILE A 801 18.28 -12.98 -12.79
N LYS A 802 18.22 -14.27 -13.12
CA LYS A 802 19.25 -15.26 -12.76
C LYS A 802 19.70 -16.01 -14.00
N ASP A 803 21.01 -16.17 -14.15
CA ASP A 803 21.62 -17.16 -15.02
C ASP A 803 22.08 -18.35 -14.17
N GLU A 804 21.22 -19.35 -14.08
CA GLU A 804 21.44 -20.56 -13.27
C GLU A 804 22.66 -21.36 -13.75
N LYS A 805 23.04 -21.27 -15.03
CA LYS A 805 24.19 -22.00 -15.57
C LYS A 805 25.51 -21.38 -15.16
N GLN A 806 25.54 -20.05 -15.04
CA GLN A 806 26.73 -19.29 -14.69
C GLN A 806 26.82 -18.95 -13.21
N ASP A 807 25.81 -19.35 -12.41
CA ASP A 807 25.64 -18.93 -11.01
C ASP A 807 25.78 -17.41 -10.89
N LEU A 808 25.00 -16.67 -11.68
CA LEU A 808 24.97 -15.21 -11.65
C LEU A 808 23.55 -14.70 -11.47
N GLN A 809 23.43 -13.65 -10.68
CA GLN A 809 22.20 -12.93 -10.44
C GLN A 809 22.44 -11.44 -10.71
N LEU A 810 21.54 -10.83 -11.47
CA LEU A 810 21.41 -9.37 -11.58
C LEU A 810 20.19 -8.94 -10.77
N SER A 811 20.39 -8.02 -9.84
CA SER A 811 19.34 -7.45 -9.00
C SER A 811 19.29 -5.95 -9.14
N VAL A 812 18.08 -5.38 -9.26
CA VAL A 812 17.84 -3.94 -9.28
C VAL A 812 16.86 -3.58 -8.16
N ILE A 813 17.29 -2.72 -7.25
CA ILE A 813 16.47 -2.17 -6.18
C ILE A 813 15.97 -0.78 -6.59
N THR A 814 14.66 -0.54 -6.45
CA THR A 814 14.01 0.74 -6.75
C THR A 814 13.82 1.58 -5.47
N ASP A 815 13.70 2.90 -5.63
CA ASP A 815 13.45 3.82 -4.50
C ASP A 815 11.97 4.20 -4.33
N ARG A 816 11.11 3.68 -5.21
CA ARG A 816 9.67 3.88 -5.29
C ARG A 816 9.04 2.75 -6.09
N ALA A 817 7.70 2.71 -6.08
CA ALA A 817 6.98 1.80 -6.97
C ALA A 817 7.12 2.21 -8.45
N GLN A 818 7.41 1.24 -9.32
CA GLN A 818 7.59 1.43 -10.76
C GLN A 818 7.06 0.21 -11.52
N GLY A 819 6.76 0.34 -12.81
CA GLY A 819 6.52 -0.79 -13.69
C GLY A 819 7.81 -1.28 -14.36
N GLY A 820 8.03 -2.59 -14.41
CA GLY A 820 9.17 -3.17 -15.13
C GLY A 820 9.05 -4.67 -15.38
N GLY A 821 10.01 -5.22 -16.10
CA GLY A 821 10.03 -6.63 -16.50
C GLY A 821 11.31 -7.03 -17.25
N SER A 822 11.29 -8.23 -17.83
CA SER A 822 12.39 -8.75 -18.66
C SER A 822 11.89 -9.07 -20.07
N ILE A 823 11.98 -8.10 -20.99
CA ILE A 823 11.41 -8.18 -22.35
C ILE A 823 12.25 -9.06 -23.29
N LYS A 824 13.54 -9.20 -23.01
CA LYS A 824 14.45 -10.17 -23.65
C LYS A 824 15.40 -10.77 -22.62
N ASP A 825 16.05 -11.88 -22.97
CA ASP A 825 17.00 -12.51 -22.04
C ASP A 825 18.20 -11.61 -21.76
N GLY A 826 18.70 -11.66 -20.53
CA GLY A 826 19.81 -10.85 -20.04
C GLY A 826 19.45 -9.39 -19.76
N GLN A 827 18.17 -9.01 -19.84
CA GLN A 827 17.70 -7.63 -19.67
C GLN A 827 16.71 -7.50 -18.51
N VAL A 828 16.87 -6.41 -17.74
CA VAL A 828 15.85 -5.80 -16.90
C VAL A 828 15.48 -4.44 -17.49
N GLU A 829 14.20 -4.18 -17.71
CA GLU A 829 13.66 -2.89 -18.15
C GLU A 829 12.72 -2.32 -17.08
N ILE A 830 12.86 -1.03 -16.77
CA ILE A 830 12.06 -0.32 -15.75
C ILE A 830 11.63 1.03 -16.30
N MET A 831 10.34 1.32 -16.22
CA MET A 831 9.78 2.62 -16.59
C MET A 831 9.98 3.64 -15.48
N LEU A 832 10.49 4.82 -15.85
CA LEU A 832 10.88 5.87 -14.92
C LEU A 832 9.86 7.00 -14.85
N HIS A 833 9.30 7.38 -16.00
CA HIS A 833 8.38 8.51 -16.14
C HIS A 833 7.52 8.36 -17.40
N ARG A 834 6.33 8.98 -17.42
CA ARG A 834 5.36 8.88 -18.51
C ARG A 834 4.66 10.21 -18.71
N ARG A 835 4.39 10.56 -19.96
CA ARG A 835 3.55 11.70 -20.35
C ARG A 835 2.66 11.30 -21.51
N THR A 836 1.34 11.21 -21.28
CA THR A 836 0.35 10.85 -22.29
C THR A 836 -0.55 12.05 -22.61
N MET A 837 -0.97 12.19 -23.87
CA MET A 837 -1.90 13.23 -24.32
C MET A 837 -3.30 12.69 -24.60
N THR A 838 -3.57 11.48 -24.11
CA THR A 838 -4.82 10.73 -24.29
C THR A 838 -5.34 10.24 -22.95
N ASP A 839 -6.67 10.21 -22.83
CA ASP A 839 -7.40 9.51 -21.77
C ASP A 839 -7.62 8.07 -22.22
N ASP A 840 -7.44 7.11 -21.32
CA ASP A 840 -7.56 5.68 -21.62
C ASP A 840 -9.01 5.16 -21.54
N GLY A 841 -9.98 6.03 -21.30
CA GLY A 841 -11.41 5.74 -21.34
C GLY A 841 -11.91 4.99 -20.11
N LEU A 842 -11.25 5.16 -18.96
CA LEU A 842 -11.49 4.36 -17.74
C LEU A 842 -12.10 5.16 -16.58
N GLY A 843 -12.57 6.39 -16.84
CA GLY A 843 -13.43 7.14 -15.93
C GLY A 843 -12.87 8.48 -15.44
N VAL A 844 -11.54 8.67 -15.47
CA VAL A 844 -10.89 9.88 -14.93
C VAL A 844 -11.11 11.09 -15.82
N SER A 845 -11.19 10.91 -17.14
CA SER A 845 -11.35 11.99 -18.11
C SER A 845 -10.21 13.03 -18.06
N GLU A 846 -8.99 12.58 -17.74
CA GLU A 846 -7.77 13.42 -17.68
C GLU A 846 -6.59 12.68 -18.32
N THR A 847 -5.79 13.41 -19.08
CA THR A 847 -4.52 12.91 -19.64
C THR A 847 -3.40 12.95 -18.59
N LEU A 848 -2.44 12.03 -18.62
CA LEU A 848 -1.25 12.10 -17.78
C LEU A 848 -0.25 13.17 -18.31
N ASN A 849 -0.54 14.44 -18.04
CA ASN A 849 0.21 15.60 -18.54
C ASN A 849 0.58 16.57 -17.41
N GLU A 850 1.35 16.09 -16.43
CA GLU A 850 1.80 16.90 -15.30
C GLU A 850 2.82 17.95 -15.75
N VAL A 851 2.54 19.22 -15.44
CA VAL A 851 3.40 20.37 -15.75
C VAL A 851 3.80 21.11 -14.49
N ASP A 852 4.96 21.76 -14.51
CA ASP A 852 5.40 22.66 -13.46
C ASP A 852 4.77 24.06 -13.59
N ARG A 853 5.17 24.97 -12.69
CA ARG A 853 4.70 26.36 -12.64
C ARG A 853 4.96 27.17 -13.92
N ASP A 854 5.92 26.73 -14.75
CA ASP A 854 6.30 27.38 -15.99
C ASP A 854 5.60 26.73 -17.21
N GLY A 855 4.65 25.81 -16.96
CA GLY A 855 3.88 25.09 -17.98
C GLY A 855 4.65 23.97 -18.68
N GLN A 856 5.82 23.60 -18.15
CA GLN A 856 6.70 22.60 -18.75
C GLN A 856 6.54 21.25 -18.05
N GLY A 857 6.66 20.14 -18.79
CA GLY A 857 6.48 18.79 -18.21
C GLY A 857 7.37 18.55 -17.00
N ILE A 858 6.84 17.97 -15.92
CA ILE A 858 7.57 17.84 -14.65
C ILE A 858 8.86 17.02 -14.77
N VAL A 859 9.79 17.27 -13.86
CA VAL A 859 11.07 16.58 -13.74
C VAL A 859 11.06 15.67 -12.51
N ILE A 860 11.46 14.42 -12.70
CA ILE A 860 11.51 13.38 -11.67
C ILE A 860 12.96 12.96 -11.50
N ARG A 861 13.43 12.97 -10.25
CA ARG A 861 14.69 12.33 -9.85
C ARG A 861 14.37 11.03 -9.13
N GLY A 862 15.17 9.99 -9.36
CA GLY A 862 15.12 8.76 -8.60
C GLY A 862 16.43 8.00 -8.63
N ARG A 863 16.44 6.85 -7.97
CA ARG A 863 17.65 6.06 -7.78
C ARG A 863 17.39 4.57 -7.90
N HIS A 864 18.26 3.88 -8.62
CA HIS A 864 18.35 2.41 -8.59
C HIS A 864 19.69 1.95 -8.01
N LEU A 865 19.67 0.84 -7.27
CA LEU A 865 20.88 0.13 -6.85
C LEU A 865 20.96 -1.19 -7.61
N LEU A 866 22.06 -1.39 -8.34
CA LEU A 866 22.27 -2.58 -9.17
C LEU A 866 23.41 -3.43 -8.63
N SER A 867 23.22 -4.75 -8.55
CA SER A 867 24.27 -5.70 -8.19
C SER A 867 24.29 -6.85 -9.20
N VAL A 868 25.49 -7.28 -9.60
CA VAL A 868 25.71 -8.50 -10.39
C VAL A 868 26.73 -9.36 -9.66
N THR A 869 26.30 -10.51 -9.16
CA THR A 869 27.14 -11.39 -8.33
C THR A 869 26.58 -12.82 -8.34
N LYS A 870 27.17 -13.72 -7.56
CA LYS A 870 26.65 -15.08 -7.36
C LYS A 870 25.23 -15.08 -6.80
N ILE A 871 24.44 -16.12 -7.09
CA ILE A 871 23.02 -16.15 -6.72
C ILE A 871 22.81 -15.96 -5.21
N ASP A 872 23.59 -16.64 -4.37
CA ASP A 872 23.49 -16.54 -2.91
C ASP A 872 23.82 -15.13 -2.38
N GLU A 873 24.88 -14.49 -2.88
CA GLU A 873 25.23 -13.12 -2.48
C GLU A 873 24.25 -12.10 -3.06
N GLY A 874 23.69 -12.38 -4.24
CA GLY A 874 22.72 -11.53 -4.91
C GLY A 874 21.40 -11.47 -4.14
N ILE A 875 20.89 -12.59 -3.64
CA ILE A 875 19.64 -12.60 -2.87
C ILE A 875 19.83 -11.94 -1.50
N LYS A 876 20.99 -12.12 -0.87
CA LYS A 876 21.37 -11.38 0.35
C LYS A 876 21.39 -9.87 0.09
N PHE A 877 22.05 -9.44 -0.99
CA PHE A 877 22.04 -8.04 -1.43
C PHE A 877 20.61 -7.52 -1.60
N PHE A 878 19.76 -8.27 -2.32
CA PHE A 878 18.38 -7.88 -2.59
C PHE A 878 17.57 -7.66 -1.31
N ARG A 879 17.59 -8.62 -0.37
CA ARG A 879 16.84 -8.54 0.90
C ARG A 879 17.30 -7.38 1.76
N GLU A 880 18.62 -7.20 1.91
CA GLU A 880 19.17 -6.10 2.71
C GLU A 880 18.85 -4.72 2.13
N HIS A 881 18.96 -4.55 0.80
CA HIS A 881 18.80 -3.25 0.17
C HIS A 881 17.35 -2.89 -0.13
N ALA A 882 16.46 -3.88 -0.32
CA ALA A 882 15.02 -3.65 -0.35
C ALA A 882 14.51 -3.06 1.00
N LEU A 883 15.06 -3.51 2.13
CA LEU A 883 14.72 -2.92 3.43
C LEU A 883 15.35 -1.54 3.60
N LYS A 884 16.63 -1.37 3.25
CA LYS A 884 17.32 -0.07 3.36
C LYS A 884 16.75 0.99 2.42
N SER A 885 16.12 0.60 1.31
CA SER A 885 15.46 1.54 0.40
C SER A 885 14.14 2.08 0.98
N VAL A 886 13.51 1.33 1.89
CA VAL A 886 12.29 1.75 2.61
C VAL A 886 12.66 2.45 3.93
N TRP A 887 13.51 1.85 4.76
CA TRP A 887 13.93 2.36 6.07
C TRP A 887 15.15 3.28 5.96
N LYS A 888 15.01 4.35 5.17
CA LYS A 888 16.08 5.34 4.97
C LYS A 888 16.32 6.15 6.26
N PRO A 889 17.59 6.47 6.57
CA PRO A 889 17.90 7.39 7.66
C PRO A 889 17.23 8.75 7.48
N ILE A 890 16.73 9.32 8.57
CA ILE A 890 16.15 10.66 8.61
C ILE A 890 17.24 11.64 9.05
N ILE A 891 17.36 12.76 8.34
CA ILE A 891 18.40 13.75 8.56
C ILE A 891 17.75 15.11 8.80
N ALA A 892 18.09 15.72 9.94
CA ALA A 892 17.71 17.08 10.29
C ALA A 892 18.98 17.89 10.61
N PHE A 893 18.86 19.22 10.59
CA PHE A 893 19.98 20.12 10.88
C PHE A 893 19.61 21.13 11.96
N GLN A 894 20.60 21.53 12.75
CA GLN A 894 20.47 22.54 13.80
C GLN A 894 21.65 23.50 13.76
N ASN A 895 21.38 24.81 13.80
CA ASN A 895 22.42 25.84 13.93
C ASN A 895 23.03 25.84 15.35
N GLU A 896 24.35 25.95 15.47
CA GLU A 896 25.06 25.90 16.76
C GLU A 896 25.10 27.24 17.53
N TYR A 897 24.46 28.31 17.05
CA TYR A 897 24.47 29.59 17.77
C TYR A 897 23.63 29.64 19.07
N ASN A 898 22.90 28.58 19.45
CA ASN A 898 22.01 28.62 20.60
C ASN A 898 22.15 27.41 21.55
N ASN A 899 22.47 27.77 22.79
CA ASN A 899 22.21 27.08 24.03
C ASN A 899 20.80 26.42 24.04
N PRO A 900 20.65 25.12 24.32
CA PRO A 900 21.62 24.24 24.96
C PRO A 900 22.58 23.48 24.02
N PRO A 901 23.79 23.13 24.49
CA PRO A 901 24.70 22.25 23.77
C PRO A 901 24.08 20.85 23.60
N LEU A 902 24.25 20.27 22.42
CA LEU A 902 23.81 18.90 22.15
C LEU A 902 24.67 17.87 22.88
N ASN A 903 24.04 16.80 23.34
CA ASN A 903 24.74 15.58 23.70
C ASN A 903 25.10 14.80 22.44
N TYR A 904 26.37 14.86 22.06
CA TYR A 904 26.91 14.14 20.89
C TYR A 904 27.13 12.63 21.14
N LYS A 905 26.81 12.11 22.34
CA LYS A 905 26.80 10.66 22.58
C LYS A 905 25.62 10.03 21.85
N THR A 906 25.91 9.01 21.04
CA THR A 906 24.89 8.24 20.32
C THR A 906 23.87 7.63 21.29
N TRP A 907 22.60 7.91 21.05
CA TRP A 907 21.49 7.24 21.72
C TRP A 907 20.99 6.11 20.84
N SER A 908 20.70 4.93 21.40
CA SER A 908 20.06 3.84 20.67
C SER A 908 19.02 3.14 21.52
N LEU A 909 17.90 2.81 20.88
CA LEU A 909 16.84 1.99 21.45
C LEU A 909 17.23 0.51 21.53
N LEU A 910 18.08 0.02 20.64
CA LEU A 910 18.58 -1.35 20.68
C LEU A 910 19.93 -1.42 21.39
N LYS A 911 20.23 -2.60 21.94
CA LYS A 911 21.55 -2.84 22.54
C LYS A 911 22.61 -3.21 21.51
N THR A 912 22.20 -3.97 20.51
CA THR A 912 23.05 -4.52 19.44
C THR A 912 22.21 -4.68 18.18
N ASP A 913 22.89 -4.85 17.05
CA ASP A 913 22.26 -5.26 15.80
C ASP A 913 21.43 -6.53 16.00
N LEU A 914 20.27 -6.57 15.35
CA LEU A 914 19.54 -7.82 15.17
C LEU A 914 20.23 -8.68 14.09
N PRO A 915 20.02 -10.00 14.10
CA PRO A 915 20.50 -10.88 13.04
C PRO A 915 20.06 -10.40 11.65
N PRO A 916 20.88 -10.54 10.59
CA PRO A 916 20.58 -10.00 9.25
C PRO A 916 19.26 -10.49 8.63
N GLN A 917 18.76 -11.66 9.05
CA GLN A 917 17.48 -12.20 8.60
C GLN A 917 16.25 -11.61 9.32
N VAL A 918 16.45 -10.74 10.31
CA VAL A 918 15.39 -10.21 11.18
C VAL A 918 15.25 -8.71 11.00
N ASN A 919 14.02 -8.26 10.83
CA ASN A 919 13.70 -6.84 10.85
C ASN A 919 12.63 -6.50 11.91
N ILE A 920 12.72 -5.29 12.48
CA ILE A 920 11.64 -4.71 13.26
C ILE A 920 10.76 -3.93 12.29
N LEU A 921 9.54 -4.42 12.08
CA LEU A 921 8.59 -3.83 11.14
C LEU A 921 7.82 -2.67 11.76
N THR A 922 7.47 -2.75 13.05
CA THR A 922 6.69 -1.71 13.74
C THR A 922 7.11 -1.61 15.19
N ILE A 923 7.33 -0.39 15.65
CA ILE A 923 7.26 -0.01 17.07
C ILE A 923 6.30 1.16 17.13
N GLU A 924 5.15 0.99 17.77
CA GLU A 924 4.14 2.03 17.88
C GLU A 924 3.69 2.16 19.33
N PRO A 925 3.73 3.35 19.93
CA PRO A 925 3.14 3.56 21.24
C PRO A 925 1.61 3.45 21.15
N LEU A 926 0.99 2.74 22.09
CA LEU A 926 -0.47 2.56 22.16
C LEU A 926 -1.09 3.37 23.30
N ASN A 927 -0.46 3.32 24.47
CA ASN A 927 -0.87 4.07 25.65
C ASN A 927 0.33 4.20 26.58
N GLN A 928 0.45 5.31 27.28
CA GLN A 928 1.48 5.54 28.27
C GLN A 928 0.89 6.20 29.52
N ASN A 929 1.02 5.50 30.64
CA ASN A 929 0.90 6.05 31.98
C ASN A 929 2.29 6.45 32.48
N LYS A 930 2.38 7.36 33.47
CA LYS A 930 3.62 8.05 33.91
C LYS A 930 4.88 7.17 33.94
N ASP A 931 4.79 5.89 34.34
CA ASP A 931 5.94 4.96 34.41
C ASP A 931 5.79 3.69 33.54
N ARG A 932 4.67 3.52 32.82
CA ARG A 932 4.36 2.30 32.05
C ARG A 932 3.88 2.62 30.64
N LEU A 933 4.62 2.10 29.66
CA LEU A 933 4.33 2.25 28.24
C LEU A 933 3.81 0.93 27.68
N SER A 934 2.70 0.95 26.95
CA SER A 934 2.27 -0.16 26.10
C SER A 934 2.59 0.16 24.64
N ILE A 935 3.28 -0.74 23.96
CA ILE A 935 3.61 -0.62 22.55
C ILE A 935 3.04 -1.79 21.73
N LEU A 936 2.74 -1.52 20.48
CA LEU A 936 2.63 -2.53 19.43
C LEU A 936 4.01 -2.76 18.85
N PHE A 937 4.46 -4.01 18.87
CA PHE A 937 5.77 -4.44 18.40
C PHE A 937 5.60 -5.52 17.34
N ARG A 938 6.13 -5.29 16.14
CA ARG A 938 6.17 -6.29 15.06
C ARG A 938 7.59 -6.60 14.66
N ILE A 939 7.86 -7.89 14.54
CA ILE A 939 9.16 -8.42 14.14
C ILE A 939 8.96 -9.48 13.06
N GLU A 940 9.87 -9.52 12.09
CA GLU A 940 9.71 -10.37 10.92
C GLU A 940 11.01 -11.06 10.51
N HIS A 941 10.85 -12.18 9.80
CA HIS A 941 11.92 -12.82 9.04
C HIS A 941 11.83 -12.41 7.57
N ILE A 942 12.93 -11.91 6.99
CA ILE A 942 12.89 -11.21 5.70
C ILE A 942 13.17 -12.10 4.48
N TYR A 943 13.74 -13.29 4.71
CA TYR A 943 14.02 -14.28 3.68
C TYR A 943 12.89 -15.31 3.54
N GLU A 944 12.67 -15.79 2.32
CA GLU A 944 11.82 -16.94 2.00
C GLU A 944 12.55 -18.27 2.29
N PRO A 945 11.78 -19.37 2.48
CA PRO A 945 12.36 -20.70 2.60
C PRO A 945 13.25 -21.03 1.41
N ASN A 946 14.43 -21.59 1.70
CA ASN A 946 15.40 -22.05 0.70
C ASN A 946 15.97 -20.95 -0.23
N GLU A 947 15.79 -19.66 0.09
CA GLU A 947 16.40 -18.57 -0.68
C GLU A 947 17.92 -18.46 -0.48
N HIS A 948 18.39 -18.65 0.74
CA HIS A 948 19.80 -18.55 1.10
C HIS A 948 20.19 -19.75 1.99
N PRO A 949 21.38 -20.36 1.79
CA PRO A 949 21.79 -21.57 2.50
C PRO A 949 21.76 -21.43 4.04
N THR A 950 22.09 -20.25 4.57
CA THR A 950 22.19 -19.99 6.02
C THR A 950 21.19 -18.95 6.57
N LEU A 951 20.71 -18.03 5.74
CA LEU A 951 19.90 -16.89 6.19
C LEU A 951 18.39 -17.17 6.09
N SER A 952 18.00 -18.20 5.32
CA SER A 952 16.62 -18.69 5.22
C SER A 952 16.30 -19.78 6.25
N LYS A 953 16.98 -19.81 7.40
CA LYS A 953 16.76 -20.79 8.47
C LYS A 953 15.99 -20.13 9.63
N PRO A 954 15.09 -20.86 10.32
CA PRO A 954 14.41 -20.33 11.49
C PRO A 954 15.37 -19.78 12.55
N ILE A 955 14.97 -18.72 13.24
CA ILE A 955 15.76 -18.08 14.29
C ILE A 955 14.95 -17.84 15.56
N SER A 956 15.62 -17.86 16.72
CA SER A 956 15.07 -17.55 18.03
C SER A 956 15.69 -16.27 18.60
N ILE A 957 14.86 -15.35 19.10
CA ILE A 957 15.28 -14.07 19.67
C ILE A 957 14.70 -13.92 21.07
N ARG A 958 15.55 -13.51 22.02
CA ARG A 958 15.14 -13.22 23.40
C ARG A 958 14.44 -11.86 23.48
N ALA A 959 13.13 -11.86 23.71
CA ALA A 959 12.33 -10.64 23.75
C ALA A 959 12.82 -9.64 24.82
N ASP A 960 13.21 -10.15 25.99
CA ASP A 960 13.71 -9.37 27.13
C ASP A 960 15.08 -8.70 26.89
N LYS A 961 15.75 -9.02 25.78
CA LYS A 961 17.08 -8.50 25.43
C LYS A 961 17.06 -7.47 24.30
N ILE A 962 15.93 -7.26 23.62
CA ILE A 962 15.80 -6.36 22.47
C ILE A 962 15.97 -4.90 22.89
N PHE A 963 15.11 -4.42 23.79
CA PHE A 963 15.08 -3.01 24.16
C PHE A 963 16.21 -2.64 25.14
N ASN A 964 16.85 -1.52 24.85
CA ASN A 964 17.75 -0.83 25.76
C ASN A 964 16.96 0.09 26.71
N ASN A 965 17.48 0.33 27.91
CA ASN A 965 16.93 1.24 28.93
C ASN A 965 15.46 1.02 29.36
N HIS A 966 14.82 -0.07 28.93
CA HIS A 966 13.47 -0.46 29.33
C HIS A 966 13.47 -1.87 29.94
N LYS A 967 12.61 -2.09 30.92
CA LYS A 967 12.30 -3.40 31.48
C LYS A 967 10.98 -3.88 30.87
N MET A 968 11.00 -5.05 30.26
CA MET A 968 9.79 -5.68 29.75
C MET A 968 9.00 -6.29 30.91
N LEU A 969 7.76 -5.84 31.08
CA LEU A 969 6.84 -6.31 32.12
C LEU A 969 5.94 -7.42 31.61
N GLU A 970 5.45 -7.29 30.38
CA GLU A 970 4.50 -8.21 29.77
C GLU A 970 4.68 -8.19 28.25
N ILE A 971 4.48 -9.33 27.60
CA ILE A 971 4.45 -9.46 26.15
C ILE A 971 3.36 -10.46 25.77
N LYS A 972 2.42 -10.03 24.92
CA LYS A 972 1.27 -10.84 24.48
C LYS A 972 1.20 -10.84 22.96
N GLU A 973 1.12 -12.03 22.38
CA GLU A 973 1.00 -12.18 20.93
C GLU A 973 -0.42 -11.89 20.45
N VAL A 974 -0.50 -11.11 19.36
CA VAL A 974 -1.75 -10.71 18.70
C VAL A 974 -1.69 -11.07 17.22
N THR A 975 -2.83 -11.06 16.54
CA THR A 975 -2.91 -11.16 15.08
C THR A 975 -2.13 -10.04 14.40
N LEU A 976 -1.85 -10.19 13.11
CA LEU A 976 -1.07 -9.18 12.36
C LEU A 976 -1.70 -7.78 12.44
N GLY A 977 -3.03 -7.70 12.36
CA GLY A 977 -3.82 -6.47 12.48
C GLY A 977 -3.94 -5.92 13.90
N ALA A 978 -3.36 -6.58 14.92
CA ALA A 978 -3.42 -6.24 16.34
C ALA A 978 -4.85 -6.12 16.92
N ASN A 979 -5.83 -6.74 16.26
CA ASN A 979 -7.24 -6.69 16.64
C ASN A 979 -7.62 -7.77 17.66
N MET A 980 -7.00 -8.96 17.57
CA MET A 980 -7.33 -10.12 18.41
C MET A 980 -6.07 -10.74 19.03
N TYR A 981 -6.20 -11.39 20.18
CA TYR A 981 -5.11 -12.23 20.69
C TYR A 981 -4.94 -13.46 19.79
N LYS A 982 -3.69 -13.88 19.56
CA LYS A 982 -3.39 -14.93 18.59
C LYS A 982 -4.07 -16.26 18.94
N ASN A 983 -4.12 -16.62 20.22
CA ASN A 983 -4.80 -17.82 20.74
C ASN A 983 -6.33 -17.82 20.53
N GLU A 984 -6.95 -16.66 20.40
CA GLU A 984 -8.40 -16.52 20.15
C GLU A 984 -8.73 -16.59 18.65
N ALA A 985 -7.78 -16.23 17.78
CA ALA A 985 -7.95 -16.15 16.32
C ALA A 985 -8.04 -17.52 15.61
N PHE A 986 -7.85 -18.65 16.30
CA PHE A 986 -7.80 -20.00 15.73
C PHE A 986 -9.15 -20.63 15.34
N LYS A 987 -10.19 -19.83 15.08
CA LYS A 987 -11.54 -20.30 14.71
C LYS A 987 -11.96 -19.91 13.28
N ARG A 988 -11.02 -19.93 12.33
CA ARG A 988 -11.33 -19.70 10.91
C ARG A 988 -12.24 -20.80 10.33
N LEU A 989 -13.04 -20.44 9.32
CA LEU A 989 -13.88 -21.37 8.57
C LEU A 989 -13.02 -22.45 7.90
N LYS A 990 -13.50 -23.70 7.85
CA LYS A 990 -12.75 -24.83 7.26
C LYS A 990 -13.26 -25.14 5.86
N TRP A 991 -12.35 -25.56 4.98
CA TRP A 991 -12.66 -25.87 3.59
C TRP A 991 -12.05 -27.21 3.18
N THR A 992 -12.75 -27.92 2.30
CA THR A 992 -12.23 -29.12 1.64
C THR A 992 -11.66 -28.71 0.28
N LEU A 993 -10.47 -29.19 -0.06
CA LEU A 993 -9.73 -28.80 -1.26
C LEU A 993 -9.83 -29.89 -2.34
N ASP A 994 -9.96 -29.50 -3.61
CA ASP A 994 -9.77 -30.40 -4.76
C ASP A 994 -8.26 -30.65 -4.98
N GLU A 995 -7.63 -31.45 -4.11
CA GLU A 995 -6.21 -31.80 -4.29
C GLU A 995 -6.04 -33.04 -5.17
N THR A 996 -5.31 -32.90 -6.28
CA THR A 996 -4.68 -34.00 -6.98
C THR A 996 -3.32 -34.28 -6.32
N ASN A 997 -3.26 -35.26 -5.41
CA ASN A 997 -2.04 -35.92 -4.89
C ASN A 997 -0.74 -35.06 -4.83
N GLU A 998 -0.75 -33.87 -4.22
CA GLU A 998 0.50 -33.26 -3.74
C GLU A 998 0.75 -33.75 -2.31
N GLY A 999 1.94 -34.32 -2.08
CA GLY A 999 2.26 -35.10 -0.89
C GLY A 999 2.00 -34.37 0.44
N LYS A 1000 1.73 -35.17 1.49
CA LYS A 1000 1.66 -34.74 2.89
C LYS A 1000 2.97 -34.08 3.32
N ASN A 1001 3.18 -32.82 2.98
CA ASN A 1001 4.26 -32.04 3.56
C ASN A 1001 3.93 -31.80 5.03
N GLN A 1002 4.86 -32.12 5.93
CA GLN A 1002 4.77 -31.76 7.34
C GLN A 1002 4.73 -30.23 7.41
N HIS A 1003 3.56 -29.67 7.67
CA HIS A 1003 3.40 -28.23 7.83
C HIS A 1003 4.05 -27.78 9.14
N PRO A 1004 4.66 -26.58 9.19
CA PRO A 1004 5.14 -26.04 10.44
C PRO A 1004 3.97 -25.92 11.41
N GLU A 1005 4.07 -26.58 12.57
CA GLU A 1005 3.12 -26.39 13.66
C GLU A 1005 3.15 -24.93 14.10
N VAL A 1006 2.00 -24.41 14.53
CA VAL A 1006 1.90 -23.06 15.08
C VAL A 1006 2.80 -22.99 16.33
N SER A 1007 3.94 -22.30 16.23
CA SER A 1007 4.84 -22.11 17.38
C SER A 1007 4.15 -21.23 18.43
N ILE A 1008 3.69 -21.83 19.52
CA ILE A 1008 3.10 -21.09 20.65
C ILE A 1008 4.19 -20.23 21.28
N PHE A 1009 3.94 -18.94 21.45
CA PHE A 1009 4.85 -18.05 22.15
C PHE A 1009 4.95 -18.43 23.63
N ASP A 1010 6.16 -18.69 24.11
CA ASP A 1010 6.46 -19.10 25.50
C ASP A 1010 6.54 -17.92 26.49
N GLY A 1011 6.30 -16.69 26.03
CA GLY A 1011 6.41 -15.47 26.84
C GLY A 1011 7.82 -14.88 26.94
N LYS A 1012 8.86 -15.51 26.36
CA LYS A 1012 10.27 -15.09 26.49
C LYS A 1012 11.04 -15.08 25.17
N THR A 1013 10.82 -16.08 24.32
CA THR A 1013 11.59 -16.35 23.11
C THR A 1013 10.69 -16.24 21.89
N ILE A 1014 11.00 -15.30 21.01
CA ILE A 1014 10.31 -15.14 19.74
C ILE A 1014 11.02 -16.04 18.73
N GLN A 1015 10.34 -17.11 18.33
CA GLN A 1015 10.76 -17.95 17.20
C GLN A 1015 10.17 -17.38 15.91
N LEU A 1016 11.00 -17.24 14.89
CA LEU A 1016 10.63 -16.76 13.57
C LEU A 1016 11.06 -17.78 12.52
N SER A 1017 10.08 -18.32 11.81
CA SER A 1017 10.32 -19.07 10.57
C SER A 1017 10.49 -18.10 9.39
N PRO A 1018 11.09 -18.53 8.27
CA PRO A 1018 11.19 -17.71 7.07
C PRO A 1018 9.85 -17.08 6.67
N MET A 1019 9.88 -15.80 6.28
CA MET A 1019 8.71 -14.94 5.95
C MET A 1019 7.70 -14.68 7.07
N GLN A 1020 7.88 -15.21 8.27
CA GLN A 1020 6.91 -15.01 9.34
C GLN A 1020 6.96 -13.57 9.88
N ILE A 1021 5.80 -12.95 10.08
CA ILE A 1021 5.64 -11.75 10.92
C ILE A 1021 4.97 -12.18 12.22
N ARG A 1022 5.48 -11.68 13.34
CA ARG A 1022 4.82 -11.83 14.65
C ARG A 1022 4.56 -10.47 15.26
N SER A 1023 3.35 -10.28 15.77
CA SER A 1023 2.87 -9.05 16.35
C SER A 1023 2.62 -9.22 17.84
N PHE A 1024 3.04 -8.25 18.64
CA PHE A 1024 2.94 -8.30 20.08
C PHE A 1024 2.46 -6.98 20.67
N ILE A 1025 1.70 -7.06 21.74
CA ILE A 1025 1.49 -5.95 22.67
C ILE A 1025 2.49 -6.12 23.80
N VAL A 1026 3.38 -5.14 23.98
CA VAL A 1026 4.46 -5.19 24.97
C VAL A 1026 4.27 -4.08 25.99
N LYS A 1027 4.33 -4.41 27.28
CA LYS A 1027 4.38 -3.42 28.37
C LYS A 1027 5.82 -3.24 28.81
N LEU A 1028 6.26 -1.99 28.80
CA LEU A 1028 7.60 -1.55 29.17
C LEU A 1028 7.54 -0.61 30.39
N GLU A 1029 8.58 -0.67 31.21
CA GLU A 1029 8.85 0.24 32.33
C GLU A 1029 10.23 0.86 32.12
N ASN A 1030 10.36 2.17 32.35
CA ASN A 1030 11.64 2.87 32.22
C ASN A 1030 12.63 2.32 33.26
N ARG A 1031 13.85 1.99 32.84
CA ARG A 1031 14.93 1.72 33.81
C ARG A 1031 15.44 3.06 34.32
N ALA A 1032 15.24 3.32 35.60
CA ALA A 1032 15.77 4.48 36.32
C ALA A 1032 17.29 4.59 36.17
#